data_AF-A0A2D7K9L3-F1
#
_entry.id   AF-A0A2D7K9L3-F1
#
_cell.length_a   1.000
_cell.length_b   1.000
_cell.length_c   1.000
_cell.angle_alpha   90.00
_cell.angle_beta   90.00
_cell.angle_gamma   90.00
#
_symmetry.space_group_name_H-M   'P 1'
#
loop_
_entity.id
_entity.type
_entity.pdbx_description
1 polymer ?
#
loop_
_entity_poly.entity_id
_entity_poly.type
_entity_poly.pdbx_seq_one_letter_code
_entity_poly.pdbx_strand_id
1 'polypeptide(L)'
;MKYIKIPFLPIFFLFLVSTISSQITDLGNPISWNGKLSNIHIPTEIMPSFDRSQIDAEDLINDALKDRPWRFGFKYDVNLTTKNSGVWTNLPNGGKLWQLSIECNNALTINLLLENYDLPKGASLYLYDIDKTNRVGAYTSRNNRKDGELGTELVHGEKIIVEYYEPASVETSGYFKIANVIHGYRNLSQVQDNFLRALNSSGDCNIDVNCPLGNGWDNEIRSVAMIVVGGSGICTGALINNTCNDGTPYFLTANHCLGGSTGSWAFRFNWESPPGTESCATTVGSVDPGPPYDQTANGATTLVSAAASDFALLQINNMTLSDAQNWNCFYAGWDASDLTTVTQATGIHHPSGDVKKICRENDAPFHSNNGGAATWYITQWEDGVTEPGSSGSPLFDQNHRIIGQLYGGAAACAGTVNNNQYDYYGRIGVSWNNGLNSYLSPSACGSSVLTNDGWDPNTPTLPDDAGISGIASPHGPYCTDNFDPEITLRNYGTNNLTNVNINYDIDGGPSTTFPWTGNLIPGATEILYFPNMTTSAGAHTFNVSTSLPNGNIDSNPLNDGGSSSYTATIGGQDILVEITTDCWGSEITWTIEDLNGVVLASGGPYNDVAGGELITENICLAVDCYNFIINDSYGDGMYGSQWGSCSVDGDYYIIDVASGVVLASTIAVNADFGNQEINNFCLSPPVLCGMNVVSSIVEPQCQGIENGSISVSVSGGTPGYTYSWAGNLGNSNSISNLSPGNYTLTISDSLLCDTVITYDLNYLTNLSLSNNSYNVSCNGANDGYASVVATGSSGFMYDWGSGFTNNSSMSGLSPGIYSVNVIDTNGCMKSTSFNITEPPLSQVGFTYTTSDLTAYFTNTSSVGAYSWDFGNGATSSSNSPWHTYSTNGIYTVCLDLITTCGTITTCNDITVFDSSSIDINEILNNQIIIYPNPSKGVFHVNINSNKQVDLKLNLYDLTGRLVYFDLILNRNNFTIDIKDKSEGIYILNLLIDEKQFQKRIINLK
;
A
#
# COMPACT_ATOMS: atom_id res chain seq x y z
N MET A 1 -13.05 -4.73 -66.80
CA MET A 1 -11.77 -5.34 -66.41
C MET A 1 -12.04 -6.32 -65.29
N LYS A 2 -11.49 -7.54 -65.40
CA LYS A 2 -11.67 -8.67 -64.48
C LYS A 2 -11.17 -8.33 -63.08
N TYR A 3 -11.96 -8.59 -62.03
CA TYR A 3 -11.41 -9.00 -60.74
C TYR A 3 -12.29 -10.06 -60.08
N ILE A 4 -11.56 -11.00 -59.48
CA ILE A 4 -11.91 -12.34 -59.03
C ILE A 4 -12.56 -12.27 -57.63
N LYS A 5 -13.61 -13.08 -57.41
CA LYS A 5 -14.15 -13.34 -56.06
C LYS A 5 -13.23 -14.32 -55.33
N ILE A 6 -12.71 -13.94 -54.17
CA ILE A 6 -12.11 -14.84 -53.16
C ILE A 6 -13.03 -14.78 -51.92
N PRO A 7 -13.51 -15.90 -51.37
CA PRO A 7 -14.27 -15.87 -50.12
C PRO A 7 -13.31 -15.80 -48.93
N PHE A 8 -13.54 -14.83 -48.04
CA PHE A 8 -12.88 -14.76 -46.74
C PHE A 8 -13.40 -15.89 -45.84
N LEU A 9 -12.49 -16.75 -45.39
CA LEU A 9 -12.70 -17.77 -44.37
C LEU A 9 -12.51 -17.10 -43.00
N PRO A 10 -13.47 -17.17 -42.05
CA PRO A 10 -13.24 -16.62 -40.71
C PRO A 10 -12.32 -17.58 -39.95
N ILE A 11 -11.13 -17.09 -39.60
CA ILE A 11 -10.23 -17.76 -38.66
C ILE A 11 -10.86 -17.61 -37.28
N PHE A 12 -11.39 -18.71 -36.75
CA PHE A 12 -11.86 -18.81 -35.38
C PHE A 12 -10.62 -18.81 -34.48
N PHE A 13 -10.31 -17.65 -33.89
CA PHE A 13 -9.29 -17.55 -32.84
C PHE A 13 -9.86 -18.29 -31.62
N LEU A 14 -9.34 -19.49 -31.35
CA LEU A 14 -9.60 -20.23 -30.13
C LEU A 14 -8.94 -19.42 -28.99
N PHE A 15 -9.70 -18.53 -28.36
CA PHE A 15 -9.30 -17.98 -27.06
C PHE A 15 -9.22 -19.17 -26.10
N LEU A 16 -8.01 -19.52 -25.68
CA LEU A 16 -7.80 -20.31 -24.48
C LEU A 16 -8.38 -19.50 -23.32
N VAL A 17 -9.60 -19.86 -22.90
CA VAL A 17 -10.16 -19.40 -21.64
C VAL A 17 -9.32 -20.04 -20.55
N SER A 18 -8.42 -19.25 -19.97
CA SER A 18 -7.77 -19.57 -18.70
C SER A 18 -8.86 -19.71 -17.65
N THR A 19 -9.05 -20.92 -17.13
CA THR A 19 -9.97 -21.19 -16.02
C THR A 19 -9.48 -20.45 -14.78
N ILE A 20 -10.27 -19.45 -14.36
CA ILE A 20 -10.06 -18.64 -13.17
C ILE A 20 -10.33 -19.52 -11.95
N SER A 21 -9.47 -19.44 -10.92
CA SER A 21 -9.57 -20.27 -9.71
C SER A 21 -9.95 -19.39 -8.50
N SER A 22 -11.16 -19.58 -7.96
CA SER A 22 -11.58 -19.12 -6.62
C SER A 22 -11.10 -20.10 -5.52
N GLN A 23 -10.90 -19.67 -4.27
CA GLN A 23 -10.37 -20.50 -3.18
C GLN A 23 -11.27 -21.68 -2.85
N ILE A 24 -12.58 -21.43 -2.87
CA ILE A 24 -13.58 -22.43 -3.19
C ILE A 24 -13.82 -22.33 -4.69
N THR A 25 -13.25 -23.25 -5.46
CA THR A 25 -13.65 -23.39 -6.87
C THR A 25 -15.14 -23.69 -6.89
N ASP A 26 -15.95 -22.85 -7.54
CA ASP A 26 -17.30 -23.23 -7.93
C ASP A 26 -17.18 -24.32 -9.00
N LEU A 27 -17.00 -25.57 -8.54
CA LEU A 27 -17.04 -26.76 -9.37
C LEU A 27 -18.51 -27.14 -9.69
N GLY A 28 -19.46 -26.27 -9.39
CA GLY A 28 -20.89 -26.50 -9.46
C GLY A 28 -21.43 -27.24 -8.25
N ASN A 29 -22.60 -27.86 -8.43
CA ASN A 29 -23.26 -28.64 -7.39
C ASN A 29 -22.51 -29.96 -7.11
N PRO A 30 -22.65 -30.52 -5.88
CA PRO A 30 -22.14 -31.84 -5.54
C PRO A 30 -22.57 -32.89 -6.57
N ILE A 31 -21.71 -33.88 -6.83
CA ILE A 31 -21.91 -34.87 -7.89
C ILE A 31 -23.23 -35.63 -7.71
N SER A 32 -23.64 -35.90 -6.46
CA SER A 32 -24.90 -36.58 -6.16
C SER A 32 -26.17 -35.78 -6.50
N TRP A 33 -26.06 -34.48 -6.77
CA TRP A 33 -27.20 -33.66 -7.16
C TRP A 33 -27.62 -33.89 -8.62
N ASN A 34 -26.75 -34.49 -9.45
CA ASN A 34 -27.00 -34.74 -10.87
C ASN A 34 -27.98 -35.91 -11.16
N GLY A 35 -28.67 -36.44 -10.15
CA GLY A 35 -29.83 -37.33 -10.29
C GLY A 35 -29.55 -38.72 -10.86
N LYS A 36 -28.29 -39.14 -10.95
CA LYS A 36 -27.87 -40.41 -11.59
C LYS A 36 -27.30 -41.47 -10.66
N LEU A 37 -27.26 -41.22 -9.35
CA LEU A 37 -26.87 -42.24 -8.38
C LEU A 37 -28.09 -43.11 -8.07
N SER A 38 -27.93 -44.43 -8.11
CA SER A 38 -28.93 -45.37 -7.58
C SER A 38 -29.32 -45.00 -6.15
N ASN A 39 -30.52 -45.35 -5.68
CA ASN A 39 -30.95 -45.16 -4.28
C ASN A 39 -29.99 -45.89 -3.31
N ILE A 40 -28.91 -45.22 -2.93
CA ILE A 40 -27.93 -45.69 -1.97
C ILE A 40 -28.33 -45.15 -0.62
N HIS A 41 -28.41 -46.03 0.36
CA HIS A 41 -28.65 -45.63 1.75
C HIS A 41 -27.37 -44.99 2.29
N ILE A 42 -27.43 -43.68 2.56
CA ILE A 42 -26.34 -42.93 3.18
C ILE A 42 -26.43 -43.17 4.71
N PRO A 43 -25.41 -43.78 5.34
CA PRO A 43 -25.39 -43.95 6.79
C PRO A 43 -25.50 -42.59 7.50
N THR A 44 -26.26 -42.54 8.59
CA THR A 44 -26.43 -41.33 9.42
C THR A 44 -25.73 -41.52 10.76
N GLU A 45 -24.84 -40.58 11.11
CA GLU A 45 -24.26 -40.43 12.44
C GLU A 45 -25.08 -39.41 13.21
N ILE A 46 -25.75 -39.84 14.28
CA ILE A 46 -26.61 -38.96 15.10
C ILE A 46 -25.79 -38.52 16.31
N MET A 47 -25.59 -37.21 16.45
CA MET A 47 -24.92 -36.65 17.61
C MET A 47 -25.80 -36.78 18.86
N PRO A 48 -25.22 -37.05 20.04
CA PRO A 48 -25.99 -37.13 21.28
C PRO A 48 -26.62 -35.76 21.62
N SER A 49 -27.57 -35.74 22.55
CA SER A 49 -28.04 -34.48 23.15
C SER A 49 -27.04 -33.97 24.19
N PHE A 50 -26.99 -32.65 24.40
CA PHE A 50 -26.23 -32.01 25.47
C PHE A 50 -27.16 -31.29 26.46
N ASP A 51 -26.65 -30.96 27.66
CA ASP A 51 -27.41 -30.20 28.66
C ASP A 51 -27.53 -28.75 28.23
N ARG A 52 -28.69 -28.40 27.67
CA ARG A 52 -28.91 -27.07 27.14
C ARG A 52 -28.94 -25.99 28.23
N SER A 53 -29.55 -26.28 29.37
CA SER A 53 -29.68 -25.31 30.46
C SER A 53 -28.35 -24.97 31.11
N GLN A 54 -27.44 -25.96 31.21
CA GLN A 54 -26.07 -25.69 31.65
C GLN A 54 -25.35 -24.76 30.67
N ILE A 55 -25.44 -25.05 29.37
CA ILE A 55 -24.78 -24.28 28.34
C ILE A 55 -25.30 -22.84 28.28
N ASP A 56 -26.61 -22.62 28.40
CA ASP A 56 -27.20 -21.27 28.46
C ASP A 56 -26.70 -20.49 29.69
N ALA A 57 -26.51 -21.15 30.84
CA ALA A 57 -25.98 -20.49 32.04
C ALA A 57 -24.49 -20.12 31.89
N GLU A 58 -23.69 -20.96 31.24
CA GLU A 58 -22.31 -20.62 30.90
C GLU A 58 -22.24 -19.47 29.90
N ASP A 59 -23.12 -19.48 28.91
CA ASP A 59 -23.20 -18.47 27.86
C ASP A 59 -23.60 -17.09 28.41
N LEU A 60 -24.53 -17.02 29.36
CA LEU A 60 -24.85 -15.78 30.08
C LEU A 60 -23.65 -15.15 30.79
N ILE A 61 -22.76 -15.97 31.35
CA ILE A 61 -21.53 -15.50 32.00
C ILE A 61 -20.51 -15.06 30.94
N ASN A 62 -20.33 -15.87 29.90
CA ASN A 62 -19.37 -15.61 28.83
C ASN A 62 -19.67 -14.31 28.08
N ASP A 63 -20.93 -14.07 27.72
CA ASP A 63 -21.36 -12.86 27.02
C ASP A 63 -21.16 -11.59 27.86
N ALA A 64 -21.23 -11.71 29.19
CA ALA A 64 -20.97 -10.58 30.09
C ALA A 64 -19.48 -10.24 30.22
N LEU A 65 -18.57 -11.21 30.05
CA LEU A 65 -17.13 -11.01 30.22
C LEU A 65 -16.46 -10.32 29.02
N LYS A 66 -17.01 -10.46 27.81
CA LYS A 66 -16.57 -9.78 26.57
C LYS A 66 -15.08 -9.99 26.21
N ASP A 67 -14.44 -11.00 26.81
CA ASP A 67 -13.02 -11.32 26.70
C ASP A 67 -12.77 -12.59 25.87
N ARG A 68 -13.75 -13.02 25.08
CA ARG A 68 -13.72 -14.28 24.32
C ARG A 68 -14.69 -14.25 23.14
N PRO A 69 -14.50 -15.11 22.11
CA PRO A 69 -15.40 -15.19 20.98
C PRO A 69 -16.83 -15.50 21.41
N TRP A 70 -17.82 -14.95 20.70
CA TRP A 70 -19.22 -15.27 20.96
C TRP A 70 -19.51 -16.71 20.56
N ARG A 71 -19.67 -17.61 21.55
CA ARG A 71 -19.95 -19.03 21.32
C ARG A 71 -21.34 -19.15 20.71
N PHE A 72 -21.51 -19.87 19.60
CA PHE A 72 -22.82 -20.16 18.99
C PHE A 72 -23.14 -21.67 18.90
N GLY A 73 -22.12 -22.52 19.04
CA GLY A 73 -22.22 -23.95 18.76
C GLY A 73 -21.58 -24.85 19.81
N PHE A 74 -22.13 -26.04 19.97
CA PHE A 74 -21.64 -27.06 20.90
C PHE A 74 -20.74 -28.01 20.13
N LYS A 75 -19.53 -28.24 20.65
CA LYS A 75 -18.51 -29.04 19.98
C LYS A 75 -18.58 -30.50 20.45
N TYR A 76 -18.85 -31.42 19.52
CA TYR A 76 -18.69 -32.86 19.74
C TYR A 76 -17.32 -33.31 19.26
N ASP A 77 -16.57 -34.03 20.10
CA ASP A 77 -15.37 -34.75 19.68
C ASP A 77 -15.77 -36.08 19.04
N VAL A 78 -15.37 -36.28 17.78
CA VAL A 78 -15.67 -37.48 17.01
C VAL A 78 -14.41 -38.01 16.31
N ASN A 79 -14.50 -39.22 15.76
CA ASN A 79 -13.44 -39.82 14.96
C ASN A 79 -14.06 -40.47 13.71
N LEU A 80 -14.52 -39.63 12.79
CA LEU A 80 -15.17 -40.09 11.55
C LEU A 80 -14.19 -39.89 10.38
N THR A 81 -13.97 -40.94 9.63
CA THR A 81 -13.05 -40.99 8.49
C THR A 81 -13.71 -41.74 7.33
N THR A 82 -13.16 -41.61 6.14
CA THR A 82 -13.60 -42.39 4.97
C THR A 82 -13.43 -43.91 5.09
N LYS A 83 -12.78 -44.40 6.17
CA LYS A 83 -12.51 -45.82 6.44
C LYS A 83 -13.44 -46.45 7.47
N ASN A 84 -13.93 -45.67 8.44
CA ASN A 84 -14.75 -46.19 9.55
C ASN A 84 -16.20 -45.68 9.53
N SER A 85 -16.52 -44.70 8.69
CA SER A 85 -17.85 -44.11 8.55
C SER A 85 -18.22 -43.92 7.08
N GLY A 86 -19.51 -43.68 6.83
CA GLY A 86 -20.04 -43.36 5.50
C GLY A 86 -20.06 -44.55 4.53
N VAL A 87 -20.31 -44.27 3.26
CA VAL A 87 -20.43 -45.27 2.20
C VAL A 87 -19.74 -44.82 0.92
N TRP A 88 -18.97 -45.72 0.30
CA TRP A 88 -18.33 -45.50 -1.00
C TRP A 88 -19.19 -46.02 -2.16
N THR A 89 -19.30 -45.23 -3.22
CA THR A 89 -19.98 -45.53 -4.47
C THR A 89 -19.02 -45.37 -5.64
N ASN A 90 -18.80 -46.44 -6.41
CA ASN A 90 -18.04 -46.33 -7.67
C ASN A 90 -18.93 -45.75 -8.77
N LEU A 91 -18.43 -44.74 -9.49
CA LEU A 91 -19.16 -44.06 -10.56
C LEU A 91 -18.84 -44.69 -11.93
N PRO A 92 -19.77 -44.62 -12.91
CA PRO A 92 -19.55 -45.16 -14.25
C PRO A 92 -18.36 -44.57 -15.01
N ASN A 93 -17.93 -43.35 -14.66
CA ASN A 93 -16.76 -42.68 -15.25
C ASN A 93 -15.42 -43.12 -14.61
N GLY A 94 -15.44 -44.10 -13.69
CA GLY A 94 -14.27 -44.59 -12.97
C GLY A 94 -13.91 -43.78 -11.72
N GLY A 95 -14.61 -42.67 -11.44
CA GLY A 95 -14.48 -41.95 -10.17
C GLY A 95 -15.15 -42.67 -9.01
N LYS A 96 -14.95 -42.16 -7.79
CA LYS A 96 -15.56 -42.68 -6.55
C LYS A 96 -16.16 -41.55 -5.74
N LEU A 97 -17.26 -41.84 -5.06
CA LEU A 97 -17.97 -40.91 -4.20
C LEU A 97 -18.14 -41.52 -2.82
N TRP A 98 -17.69 -40.83 -1.78
CA TRP A 98 -17.97 -41.18 -0.39
C TRP A 98 -19.01 -40.22 0.18
N GLN A 99 -20.01 -40.75 0.89
CA GLN A 99 -21.06 -39.95 1.50
C GLN A 99 -21.31 -40.38 2.95
N LEU A 100 -21.55 -39.40 3.82
CA LEU A 100 -21.93 -39.57 5.22
C LEU A 100 -23.00 -38.55 5.59
N SER A 101 -24.07 -38.97 6.25
CA SER A 101 -25.02 -38.03 6.86
C SER A 101 -24.67 -37.80 8.33
N ILE A 102 -24.78 -36.56 8.78
CA ILE A 102 -24.60 -36.17 10.19
C ILE A 102 -25.86 -35.45 10.63
N GLU A 103 -26.42 -35.85 11.77
CA GLU A 103 -27.66 -35.30 12.33
C GLU A 103 -27.42 -34.78 13.74
N CYS A 104 -27.77 -33.51 13.96
CA CYS A 104 -27.74 -32.83 15.25
C CYS A 104 -29.15 -32.31 15.55
N ASN A 105 -29.95 -33.09 16.29
CA ASN A 105 -31.35 -32.76 16.57
C ASN A 105 -31.53 -31.34 17.12
N ASN A 106 -32.40 -30.53 16.50
CA ASN A 106 -32.65 -29.12 16.82
C ASN A 106 -31.49 -28.15 16.57
N ALA A 107 -30.44 -28.55 15.84
CA ALA A 107 -29.40 -27.62 15.44
C ALA A 107 -29.93 -26.61 14.40
N LEU A 108 -29.53 -25.35 14.55
CA LEU A 108 -29.77 -24.29 13.58
C LEU A 108 -28.79 -24.38 12.41
N THR A 109 -27.55 -24.76 12.71
CA THR A 109 -26.48 -24.99 11.74
C THR A 109 -25.59 -26.15 12.16
N ILE A 110 -24.92 -26.75 11.18
CA ILE A 110 -23.84 -27.72 11.39
C ILE A 110 -22.63 -27.31 10.57
N ASN A 111 -21.47 -27.33 11.21
CA ASN A 111 -20.16 -27.22 10.56
C ASN A 111 -19.17 -28.20 11.20
N LEU A 112 -18.05 -28.42 10.53
CA LEU A 112 -17.08 -29.46 10.86
C LEU A 112 -15.69 -28.88 11.04
N LEU A 113 -14.91 -29.47 11.97
CA LEU A 113 -13.47 -29.31 12.01
C LEU A 113 -12.81 -30.60 11.56
N LEU A 114 -11.95 -30.47 10.56
CA LEU A 114 -11.20 -31.56 9.97
C LEU A 114 -9.74 -31.49 10.40
N GLU A 115 -9.16 -32.66 10.67
CA GLU A 115 -7.73 -32.85 10.92
C GLU A 115 -7.15 -33.80 9.87
N ASN A 116 -5.83 -33.71 9.67
CA ASN A 116 -5.10 -34.45 8.64
C ASN A 116 -5.74 -34.29 7.25
N TYR A 117 -6.28 -33.11 6.97
CA TYR A 117 -6.90 -32.77 5.69
C TYR A 117 -5.84 -32.67 4.60
N ASP A 118 -5.86 -33.65 3.69
CA ASP A 118 -5.01 -33.70 2.51
C ASP A 118 -5.79 -34.33 1.35
N LEU A 119 -6.33 -33.50 0.47
CA LEU A 119 -7.01 -33.95 -0.74
C LEU A 119 -6.09 -33.88 -1.97
N PRO A 120 -6.07 -34.89 -2.84
CA PRO A 120 -5.31 -34.85 -4.08
C PRO A 120 -5.95 -33.90 -5.10
N LYS A 121 -5.15 -33.40 -6.05
CA LYS A 121 -5.65 -32.51 -7.12
C LYS A 121 -6.81 -33.16 -7.88
N GLY A 122 -7.88 -32.39 -8.07
CA GLY A 122 -9.10 -32.81 -8.78
C GLY A 122 -10.15 -33.50 -7.90
N ALA A 123 -9.83 -33.84 -6.65
CA ALA A 123 -10.81 -34.28 -5.66
C ALA A 123 -11.52 -33.09 -5.00
N SER A 124 -12.74 -33.30 -4.50
CA SER A 124 -13.54 -32.26 -3.86
C SER A 124 -14.34 -32.79 -2.68
N LEU A 125 -14.54 -31.94 -1.67
CA LEU A 125 -15.36 -32.20 -0.49
C LEU A 125 -16.44 -31.12 -0.39
N TYR A 126 -17.68 -31.54 -0.19
CA TYR A 126 -18.84 -30.68 0.01
C TYR A 126 -19.58 -31.04 1.29
N LEU A 127 -20.20 -30.04 1.92
CA LEU A 127 -21.25 -30.24 2.92
C LEU A 127 -22.52 -29.56 2.41
N TYR A 128 -23.67 -30.22 2.56
CA TYR A 128 -24.96 -29.65 2.15
C TYR A 128 -26.12 -30.20 2.97
N ASP A 129 -27.22 -29.47 3.06
CA ASP A 129 -28.43 -29.94 3.76
C ASP A 129 -29.14 -31.06 2.97
N ILE A 130 -29.97 -31.84 3.66
CA ILE A 130 -30.64 -32.99 3.05
C ILE A 130 -31.61 -32.61 1.91
N ASP A 131 -32.17 -31.39 1.96
CA ASP A 131 -33.12 -30.88 0.97
C ASP A 131 -32.42 -30.26 -0.25
N LYS A 132 -31.08 -30.18 -0.22
CA LYS A 132 -30.23 -29.66 -1.30
C LYS A 132 -30.54 -28.19 -1.61
N THR A 133 -30.71 -27.40 -0.55
CA THR A 133 -31.05 -25.98 -0.63
C THR A 133 -29.86 -25.06 -0.36
N ASN A 134 -28.85 -25.55 0.36
CA ASN A 134 -27.64 -24.89 0.81
C ASN A 134 -26.44 -25.85 0.72
N ARG A 135 -25.28 -25.32 0.32
CA ARG A 135 -24.02 -26.07 0.27
C ARG A 135 -22.84 -25.18 0.66
N VAL A 136 -21.81 -25.79 1.23
CA VAL A 136 -20.48 -25.20 1.40
C VAL A 136 -19.42 -26.11 0.78
N GLY A 137 -18.33 -25.51 0.29
CA GLY A 137 -17.36 -26.14 -0.59
C GLY A 137 -17.64 -25.87 -2.08
N ALA A 138 -16.87 -26.40 -3.03
CA ALA A 138 -15.88 -27.47 -2.87
C ALA A 138 -14.63 -27.06 -2.10
N TYR A 139 -14.33 -27.78 -1.01
CA TYR A 139 -12.98 -27.83 -0.46
C TYR A 139 -12.14 -28.79 -1.30
N THR A 140 -10.94 -28.39 -1.69
CA THR A 140 -10.08 -29.13 -2.63
C THR A 140 -8.64 -29.20 -2.12
N SER A 141 -7.72 -29.74 -2.94
CA SER A 141 -6.28 -29.67 -2.67
C SER A 141 -5.74 -28.26 -2.40
N ARG A 142 -6.46 -27.22 -2.82
CA ARG A 142 -6.13 -25.82 -2.53
C ARG A 142 -6.28 -25.49 -1.04
N ASN A 143 -7.14 -26.20 -0.32
CA ASN A 143 -7.34 -26.03 1.12
C ASN A 143 -6.34 -26.88 1.94
N ASN A 144 -5.47 -27.67 1.31
CA ASN A 144 -4.44 -28.43 2.03
C ASN A 144 -3.46 -27.47 2.70
N ARG A 145 -3.16 -27.76 3.97
CA ARG A 145 -2.24 -26.98 4.80
C ARG A 145 -1.21 -27.89 5.43
N LYS A 146 -0.10 -27.31 5.88
CA LYS A 146 0.99 -28.05 6.54
C LYS A 146 0.59 -28.62 7.90
N ASP A 147 -0.29 -27.93 8.62
CA ASP A 147 -0.86 -28.40 9.89
C ASP A 147 -1.99 -29.43 9.68
N GLY A 148 -2.53 -29.53 8.47
CA GLY A 148 -3.59 -30.47 8.11
C GLY A 148 -4.95 -30.12 8.73
N GLU A 149 -5.14 -28.89 9.19
CA GLU A 149 -6.41 -28.45 9.78
C GLU A 149 -7.31 -27.79 8.74
N LEU A 150 -8.62 -27.97 8.85
CA LEU A 150 -9.60 -27.23 8.06
C LEU A 150 -10.91 -27.09 8.84
N GLY A 151 -11.37 -25.87 9.05
CA GLY A 151 -12.75 -25.62 9.49
C GLY A 151 -13.64 -25.36 8.30
N THR A 152 -14.86 -25.91 8.34
CA THR A 152 -15.87 -25.64 7.32
C THR A 152 -16.77 -24.47 7.74
N GLU A 153 -17.43 -23.90 6.74
CA GLU A 153 -18.51 -22.94 6.91
C GLU A 153 -19.79 -23.60 7.43
N LEU A 154 -20.76 -22.75 7.78
CA LEU A 154 -22.04 -23.15 8.34
C LEU A 154 -23.01 -23.67 7.27
N VAL A 155 -23.54 -24.88 7.47
CA VAL A 155 -24.69 -25.38 6.70
C VAL A 155 -25.93 -25.30 7.57
N HIS A 156 -26.99 -24.68 7.05
CA HIS A 156 -28.25 -24.53 7.79
C HIS A 156 -29.01 -25.85 7.93
N GLY A 157 -29.62 -26.02 9.10
CA GLY A 157 -30.48 -27.16 9.43
C GLY A 157 -29.83 -28.18 10.37
N GLU A 158 -30.66 -29.12 10.81
CA GLU A 158 -30.28 -30.15 11.80
C GLU A 158 -29.63 -31.39 11.18
N LYS A 159 -29.54 -31.47 9.85
CA LYS A 159 -29.00 -32.64 9.15
C LYS A 159 -28.26 -32.25 7.88
N ILE A 160 -27.01 -32.71 7.77
CA ILE A 160 -26.15 -32.47 6.61
C ILE A 160 -25.69 -33.77 5.97
N ILE A 161 -25.26 -33.69 4.72
CA ILE A 161 -24.49 -34.70 4.02
C ILE A 161 -23.09 -34.14 3.79
N VAL A 162 -22.08 -34.94 4.15
CA VAL A 162 -20.69 -34.76 3.75
C VAL A 162 -20.43 -35.63 2.54
N GLU A 163 -20.01 -35.02 1.43
CA GLU A 163 -19.73 -35.72 0.16
C GLU A 163 -18.28 -35.48 -0.26
N TYR A 164 -17.52 -36.57 -0.39
CA TYR A 164 -16.15 -36.55 -0.90
C TYR A 164 -16.07 -37.27 -2.25
N TYR A 165 -15.62 -36.56 -3.29
CA TYR A 165 -15.47 -37.08 -4.65
C TYR A 165 -14.00 -37.23 -5.05
N GLU A 166 -13.65 -38.39 -5.60
CA GLU A 166 -12.36 -38.69 -6.22
C GLU A 166 -12.54 -39.03 -7.71
N PRO A 167 -11.93 -38.27 -8.65
CA PRO A 167 -11.97 -38.63 -10.06
C PRO A 167 -11.06 -39.84 -10.36
N ALA A 168 -11.33 -40.52 -11.48
CA ALA A 168 -10.58 -41.72 -11.91
C ALA A 168 -9.07 -41.50 -12.07
N SER A 169 -8.63 -40.25 -12.24
CA SER A 169 -7.23 -39.86 -12.39
C SER A 169 -6.44 -39.83 -11.08
N VAL A 170 -7.10 -39.93 -9.92
CA VAL A 170 -6.44 -39.93 -8.60
C VAL A 170 -5.84 -41.31 -8.32
N GLU A 171 -4.51 -41.39 -8.22
CA GLU A 171 -3.79 -42.63 -7.92
C GLU A 171 -3.71 -42.94 -6.42
N THR A 172 -3.63 -41.89 -5.58
CA THR A 172 -3.59 -42.00 -4.11
C THR A 172 -4.79 -41.25 -3.55
N SER A 173 -5.70 -41.98 -2.88
CA SER A 173 -6.89 -41.41 -2.26
C SER A 173 -6.54 -40.36 -1.22
N GLY A 174 -7.38 -39.33 -1.12
CA GLY A 174 -7.22 -38.30 -0.10
C GLY A 174 -7.57 -38.79 1.29
N TYR A 175 -7.20 -38.00 2.27
CA TYR A 175 -7.46 -38.31 3.68
C TYR A 175 -7.93 -37.07 4.42
N PHE A 176 -8.87 -37.29 5.33
CA PHE A 176 -9.28 -36.32 6.34
C PHE A 176 -9.97 -37.10 7.48
N LYS A 177 -9.90 -36.54 8.69
CA LYS A 177 -10.67 -36.97 9.86
C LYS A 177 -11.60 -35.83 10.24
N ILE A 178 -12.90 -36.09 10.29
CA ILE A 178 -13.82 -35.20 11.01
C ILE A 178 -13.51 -35.39 12.49
N ALA A 179 -12.85 -34.39 13.07
CA ALA A 179 -12.43 -34.37 14.47
C ALA A 179 -13.54 -33.78 15.34
N ASN A 180 -14.24 -32.77 14.81
CA ASN A 180 -15.39 -32.18 15.50
C ASN A 180 -16.60 -32.01 14.59
N VAL A 181 -17.77 -32.26 15.19
CA VAL A 181 -19.08 -31.83 14.68
C VAL A 181 -19.56 -30.70 15.58
N ILE A 182 -19.90 -29.57 14.99
CA ILE A 182 -20.41 -28.42 15.73
C ILE A 182 -21.93 -28.36 15.56
N HIS A 183 -22.64 -28.39 16.68
CA HIS A 183 -24.09 -28.24 16.75
C HIS A 183 -24.39 -26.76 17.05
N GLY A 184 -24.73 -25.97 16.05
CA GLY A 184 -25.14 -24.57 16.23
C GLY A 184 -26.47 -24.48 16.96
N TYR A 185 -26.48 -23.87 18.15
CA TYR A 185 -27.60 -23.97 19.07
C TYR A 185 -28.11 -22.61 19.57
N ARG A 186 -27.31 -21.54 19.53
CA ARG A 186 -27.72 -20.27 20.15
C ARG A 186 -28.69 -19.46 19.31
N ASN A 187 -29.59 -18.84 20.09
CA ASN A 187 -30.57 -17.82 19.78
C ASN A 187 -30.37 -16.75 20.87
N LEU A 188 -30.45 -15.46 20.53
CA LEU A 188 -30.34 -14.31 21.45
C LEU A 188 -31.61 -14.03 22.28
N SER A 189 -32.58 -14.95 22.33
CA SER A 189 -33.81 -14.78 23.10
C SER A 189 -33.69 -15.23 24.57
N GLN A 190 -32.70 -14.72 25.31
CA GLN A 190 -32.84 -14.54 26.76
C GLN A 190 -33.15 -13.09 27.14
N VAL A 191 -33.35 -12.17 26.18
CA VAL A 191 -33.63 -10.75 26.49
C VAL A 191 -34.87 -10.13 25.81
N GLN A 192 -35.53 -10.69 24.79
CA GLN A 192 -36.76 -10.06 24.26
C GLN A 192 -37.80 -11.06 23.71
N ASP A 193 -39.00 -11.03 24.32
CA ASP A 193 -40.15 -11.87 24.03
C ASP A 193 -40.82 -11.52 22.67
N ASN A 194 -40.91 -12.53 21.78
CA ASN A 194 -41.99 -12.79 20.79
C ASN A 194 -41.65 -12.99 19.30
N PHE A 195 -40.40 -13.10 18.86
CA PHE A 195 -40.14 -13.66 17.52
C PHE A 195 -38.93 -14.60 17.50
N LEU A 196 -39.15 -15.83 17.04
CA LEU A 196 -38.13 -16.85 16.76
C LEU A 196 -37.09 -16.27 15.79
N ARG A 197 -35.88 -15.90 16.25
CA ARG A 197 -34.77 -15.52 15.36
C ARG A 197 -33.51 -16.35 15.64
N ALA A 198 -32.83 -16.77 14.58
CA ALA A 198 -31.75 -17.76 14.55
C ALA A 198 -30.36 -17.09 14.52
N LEU A 199 -29.27 -17.88 14.35
CA LEU A 199 -28.03 -17.37 13.73
C LEU A 199 -28.38 -16.49 12.53
N ASN A 200 -27.68 -15.36 12.38
CA ASN A 200 -28.06 -14.25 11.52
C ASN A 200 -29.21 -13.38 12.07
N SER A 201 -29.06 -12.91 13.32
CA SER A 201 -29.98 -11.95 13.94
C SER A 201 -29.28 -11.14 15.03
N SER A 202 -29.17 -9.84 14.79
CA SER A 202 -28.75 -8.82 15.78
C SER A 202 -29.95 -8.02 16.30
N GLY A 203 -29.73 -7.14 17.28
CA GLY A 203 -30.77 -6.24 17.81
C GLY A 203 -31.31 -5.25 16.77
N ASP A 204 -32.57 -4.83 16.95
CA ASP A 204 -33.34 -4.04 15.98
C ASP A 204 -32.78 -2.63 15.70
N CYS A 205 -31.87 -2.10 16.53
CA CYS A 205 -31.22 -0.80 16.32
C CYS A 205 -29.98 -0.86 15.41
N ASN A 206 -29.45 -2.05 15.12
CA ASN A 206 -28.33 -2.20 14.20
C ASN A 206 -28.74 -1.77 12.79
N ILE A 207 -27.80 -1.20 12.04
CA ILE A 207 -28.03 -0.63 10.72
C ILE A 207 -27.26 -1.46 9.70
N ASP A 208 -27.97 -2.05 8.73
CA ASP A 208 -27.33 -2.79 7.64
C ASP A 208 -26.44 -1.85 6.79
N VAL A 209 -25.31 -2.36 6.31
CA VAL A 209 -24.35 -1.56 5.52
C VAL A 209 -24.91 -0.96 4.23
N ASN A 210 -25.98 -1.54 3.68
CA ASN A 210 -26.65 -1.02 2.47
C ASN A 210 -27.69 0.07 2.76
N CYS A 211 -27.85 0.47 4.03
CA CYS A 211 -28.63 1.64 4.40
C CYS A 211 -27.92 2.95 4.03
N PRO A 212 -28.63 4.10 4.00
CA PRO A 212 -28.01 5.40 3.69
C PRO A 212 -26.79 5.76 4.54
N LEU A 213 -26.66 5.22 5.76
CA LEU A 213 -25.49 5.42 6.62
C LEU A 213 -24.18 4.86 6.01
N GLY A 214 -24.28 3.82 5.18
CA GLY A 214 -23.15 3.20 4.50
C GLY A 214 -22.73 3.87 3.19
N ASN A 215 -23.48 4.87 2.71
CA ASN A 215 -23.08 5.63 1.53
C ASN A 215 -21.73 6.31 1.77
N GLY A 216 -20.77 6.11 0.87
CA GLY A 216 -19.41 6.63 1.00
C GLY A 216 -18.44 5.69 1.75
N TRP A 217 -18.94 4.60 2.35
CA TRP A 217 -18.14 3.58 3.04
C TRP A 217 -17.95 2.30 2.22
N ASP A 218 -18.27 2.32 0.92
CA ASP A 218 -18.30 1.17 0.02
C ASP A 218 -16.99 0.38 0.00
N ASN A 219 -15.86 1.07 0.15
CA ASN A 219 -14.54 0.43 0.19
C ASN A 219 -14.32 -0.29 1.51
N GLU A 220 -14.52 0.39 2.63
CA GLU A 220 -14.28 -0.14 3.96
C GLU A 220 -15.23 -1.31 4.25
N ILE A 221 -16.49 -1.22 3.80
CA ILE A 221 -17.47 -2.31 3.84
C ILE A 221 -16.91 -3.59 3.19
N ARG A 222 -16.23 -3.48 2.05
CA ARG A 222 -15.64 -4.62 1.30
C ARG A 222 -14.36 -5.18 1.93
N SER A 223 -13.81 -4.53 2.96
CA SER A 223 -12.67 -5.04 3.72
C SER A 223 -13.06 -5.98 4.86
N VAL A 224 -14.29 -5.83 5.38
CA VAL A 224 -14.77 -6.51 6.59
C VAL A 224 -15.35 -7.90 6.30
N ALA A 225 -15.01 -8.87 7.14
CA ALA A 225 -15.53 -10.23 7.08
C ALA A 225 -15.91 -10.78 8.46
N MET A 226 -16.95 -11.63 8.47
CA MET A 226 -17.29 -12.46 9.62
C MET A 226 -16.30 -13.63 9.72
N ILE A 227 -15.94 -14.03 10.94
CA ILE A 227 -15.00 -15.12 11.20
C ILE A 227 -15.67 -16.19 12.07
N VAL A 228 -15.62 -17.44 11.62
CA VAL A 228 -15.92 -18.61 12.47
C VAL A 228 -14.64 -19.05 13.17
N VAL A 229 -14.55 -18.77 14.47
CA VAL A 229 -13.39 -19.02 15.32
C VAL A 229 -13.49 -20.40 15.95
N GLY A 230 -12.47 -21.23 15.72
CA GLY A 230 -12.36 -22.56 16.34
C GLY A 230 -13.58 -23.47 16.11
N GLY A 231 -14.36 -23.19 15.06
CA GLY A 231 -15.58 -23.89 14.66
C GLY A 231 -16.86 -23.48 15.39
N SER A 232 -16.79 -22.86 16.56
CA SER A 232 -17.96 -22.67 17.44
C SER A 232 -18.10 -21.26 18.02
N GLY A 233 -17.19 -20.34 17.70
CA GLY A 233 -17.25 -18.93 18.07
C GLY A 233 -17.40 -18.02 16.85
N ILE A 234 -17.91 -16.81 17.05
CA ILE A 234 -17.96 -15.75 16.03
C ILE A 234 -17.16 -14.55 16.52
N CYS A 235 -16.39 -13.99 15.59
CA CYS A 235 -15.75 -12.68 15.68
C CYS A 235 -15.83 -11.96 14.32
N THR A 236 -15.32 -10.74 14.26
CA THR A 236 -15.20 -9.93 13.05
C THR A 236 -13.74 -9.50 12.85
N GLY A 237 -13.41 -9.05 11.63
CA GLY A 237 -12.17 -8.34 11.35
C GLY A 237 -12.15 -7.77 9.94
N ALA A 238 -11.01 -7.24 9.52
CA ALA A 238 -10.86 -6.62 8.21
C ALA A 238 -9.53 -6.96 7.52
N LEU A 239 -9.58 -7.06 6.18
CA LEU A 239 -8.38 -7.01 5.36
C LEU A 239 -7.71 -5.65 5.51
N ILE A 240 -6.41 -5.64 5.82
CA ILE A 240 -5.65 -4.42 6.08
C ILE A 240 -4.47 -4.31 5.11
N ASN A 241 -4.31 -3.12 4.52
CA ASN A 241 -3.30 -2.85 3.52
C ASN A 241 -1.90 -2.72 4.12
N ASN A 242 -0.87 -2.93 3.30
CA ASN A 242 0.51 -2.61 3.63
C ASN A 242 1.08 -1.62 2.62
N THR A 243 2.18 -0.94 2.97
CA THR A 243 2.81 0.08 2.10
C THR A 243 3.31 -0.45 0.74
N CYS A 244 3.35 -1.76 0.52
CA CYS A 244 3.70 -2.37 -0.76
C CYS A 244 2.51 -2.42 -1.73
N ASN A 245 1.27 -2.29 -1.24
CA ASN A 245 0.04 -2.48 -2.02
C ASN A 245 0.06 -3.79 -2.83
N ASP A 246 0.50 -4.88 -2.19
CA ASP A 246 0.80 -6.15 -2.87
C ASP A 246 -0.32 -7.21 -2.79
N GLY A 247 -1.40 -6.89 -2.08
CA GLY A 247 -2.52 -7.81 -1.88
C GLY A 247 -2.20 -9.03 -1.04
N THR A 248 -1.18 -8.96 -0.19
CA THR A 248 -1.00 -9.94 0.87
C THR A 248 -2.23 -9.93 1.78
N PRO A 249 -2.93 -11.06 2.01
CA PRO A 249 -4.18 -11.12 2.75
C PRO A 249 -3.95 -11.03 4.27
N TYR A 250 -3.36 -9.91 4.70
CA TYR A 250 -3.28 -9.54 6.10
C TYR A 250 -4.67 -9.17 6.62
N PHE A 251 -5.01 -9.70 7.79
CA PHE A 251 -6.35 -9.59 8.35
C PHE A 251 -6.24 -9.23 9.83
N LEU A 252 -6.74 -8.05 10.20
CA LEU A 252 -6.74 -7.53 11.57
C LEU A 252 -8.00 -8.00 12.30
N THR A 253 -7.84 -8.51 13.52
CA THR A 253 -8.92 -8.88 14.44
C THR A 253 -8.46 -8.71 15.89
N ALA A 254 -9.29 -9.09 16.86
CA ALA A 254 -8.97 -8.99 18.28
C ALA A 254 -8.11 -10.17 18.77
N ASN A 255 -7.23 -9.91 19.74
CA ASN A 255 -6.43 -10.95 20.36
C ASN A 255 -7.28 -11.89 21.23
N HIS A 256 -8.31 -11.38 21.92
CA HIS A 256 -9.21 -12.24 22.67
C HIS A 256 -10.06 -13.17 21.78
N CYS A 257 -10.15 -12.87 20.48
CA CYS A 257 -10.75 -13.77 19.51
C CYS A 257 -9.87 -14.99 19.19
N LEU A 258 -8.60 -15.00 19.58
CA LEU A 258 -7.72 -16.15 19.38
C LEU A 258 -8.18 -17.35 20.23
N GLY A 259 -9.04 -18.18 19.65
CA GLY A 259 -9.54 -19.43 20.22
C GLY A 259 -9.23 -20.64 19.32
N GLY A 260 -8.67 -21.70 19.89
CA GLY A 260 -8.22 -22.88 19.15
C GLY A 260 -7.07 -22.57 18.18
N SER A 261 -6.87 -23.42 17.17
CA SER A 261 -5.88 -23.16 16.12
C SER A 261 -6.50 -22.35 14.99
N THR A 262 -5.82 -21.27 14.57
CA THR A 262 -6.24 -20.43 13.43
C THR A 262 -6.28 -21.18 12.11
N GLY A 263 -5.63 -22.34 12.01
CA GLY A 263 -5.74 -23.23 10.84
C GLY A 263 -7.16 -23.75 10.59
N SER A 264 -7.98 -23.79 11.63
CA SER A 264 -9.38 -24.24 11.59
C SER A 264 -10.41 -23.12 11.40
N TRP A 265 -9.98 -21.88 11.17
CA TRP A 265 -10.90 -20.74 11.04
C TRP A 265 -11.50 -20.64 9.64
N ALA A 266 -12.67 -20.04 9.53
CA ALA A 266 -13.32 -19.73 8.26
C ALA A 266 -13.70 -18.25 8.22
N PHE A 267 -13.47 -17.60 7.08
CA PHE A 267 -13.65 -16.15 6.87
C PHE A 267 -14.68 -15.96 5.77
N ARG A 268 -15.75 -15.21 6.04
CA ARG A 268 -16.84 -14.98 5.10
C ARG A 268 -16.95 -13.50 4.73
N PHE A 269 -16.64 -13.21 3.47
CA PHE A 269 -16.71 -11.87 2.88
C PHE A 269 -18.09 -11.60 2.28
N ASN A 270 -18.43 -10.31 2.17
CA ASN A 270 -19.68 -9.78 1.60
C ASN A 270 -20.96 -10.48 2.10
N TRP A 271 -20.98 -10.84 3.37
CA TRP A 271 -22.21 -11.27 4.04
C TRP A 271 -22.99 -10.01 4.44
N GLU A 272 -23.86 -9.53 3.57
CA GLU A 272 -24.69 -8.34 3.83
C GLU A 272 -26.10 -8.51 3.25
N SER A 273 -27.08 -7.77 3.78
CA SER A 273 -28.45 -7.78 3.24
C SER A 273 -28.45 -7.37 1.77
N PRO A 274 -29.16 -8.06 0.86
CA PRO A 274 -29.27 -7.63 -0.53
C PRO A 274 -29.77 -6.18 -0.66
N PRO A 275 -29.24 -5.38 -1.62
CA PRO A 275 -29.72 -4.02 -1.84
C PRO A 275 -31.24 -3.94 -2.06
N GLY A 276 -31.90 -3.01 -1.37
CA GLY A 276 -33.36 -2.84 -1.32
C GLY A 276 -34.08 -3.73 -0.30
N THR A 277 -33.34 -4.48 0.53
CA THR A 277 -33.89 -5.35 1.58
C THR A 277 -33.29 -5.08 2.97
N GLU A 278 -32.44 -4.06 3.06
CA GLU A 278 -31.77 -3.61 4.27
C GLU A 278 -32.73 -3.22 5.42
N SER A 279 -32.33 -3.56 6.65
CA SER A 279 -32.93 -3.05 7.88
C SER A 279 -32.08 -1.92 8.45
N CYS A 280 -32.65 -0.72 8.51
CA CYS A 280 -31.99 0.51 8.96
C CYS A 280 -32.51 0.93 10.33
N ALA A 281 -32.09 0.22 11.39
CA ALA A 281 -32.60 0.41 12.76
C ALA A 281 -34.13 0.25 12.86
N THR A 282 -34.65 -0.91 12.40
CA THR A 282 -36.09 -1.20 12.40
C THR A 282 -36.40 -2.52 13.10
N THR A 283 -37.68 -2.73 13.46
CA THR A 283 -38.14 -4.00 14.03
C THR A 283 -38.16 -5.16 13.02
N VAL A 284 -37.92 -4.88 11.73
CA VAL A 284 -37.81 -5.91 10.70
C VAL A 284 -36.39 -6.46 10.73
N GLY A 285 -36.24 -7.77 10.87
CA GLY A 285 -34.93 -8.41 10.86
C GLY A 285 -34.25 -8.29 9.49
N SER A 286 -32.93 -8.29 9.48
CA SER A 286 -32.13 -8.30 8.26
C SER A 286 -32.37 -9.54 7.40
N VAL A 287 -32.16 -9.38 6.10
CA VAL A 287 -32.39 -10.45 5.12
C VAL A 287 -31.06 -11.14 4.84
N ASP A 288 -30.95 -12.43 5.17
CA ASP A 288 -29.81 -13.25 4.74
C ASP A 288 -29.75 -13.28 3.20
N PRO A 289 -28.61 -12.95 2.57
CA PRO A 289 -28.44 -13.05 1.13
C PRO A 289 -28.67 -14.47 0.56
N GLY A 290 -28.57 -15.50 1.41
CA GLY A 290 -28.81 -16.90 1.04
C GLY A 290 -27.65 -17.55 0.26
N PRO A 291 -27.68 -18.88 0.08
CA PRO A 291 -26.59 -19.62 -0.57
C PRO A 291 -26.55 -19.43 -2.11
N PRO A 292 -25.39 -19.70 -2.77
CA PRO A 292 -24.15 -20.23 -2.18
C PRO A 292 -23.35 -19.16 -1.44
N TYR A 293 -22.76 -19.57 -0.31
CA TYR A 293 -21.87 -18.74 0.51
C TYR A 293 -20.41 -18.97 0.10
N ASP A 294 -20.10 -18.71 -1.17
CA ASP A 294 -18.86 -19.13 -1.83
C ASP A 294 -17.71 -18.11 -1.75
N GLN A 295 -17.95 -16.94 -1.18
CA GLN A 295 -16.95 -15.90 -0.92
C GLN A 295 -16.28 -16.12 0.44
N THR A 296 -15.70 -17.30 0.60
CA THR A 296 -15.14 -17.77 1.86
C THR A 296 -13.71 -18.27 1.72
N ALA A 297 -12.91 -17.96 2.74
CA ALA A 297 -11.53 -18.41 2.88
C ALA A 297 -11.37 -19.26 4.14
N ASN A 298 -10.40 -20.18 4.16
CA ASN A 298 -10.20 -21.08 5.31
C ASN A 298 -8.75 -21.15 5.77
N GLY A 299 -8.59 -21.10 7.08
CA GLY A 299 -7.35 -21.22 7.80
C GLY A 299 -6.47 -19.97 7.67
N ALA A 300 -5.85 -19.60 8.79
CA ALA A 300 -4.92 -18.49 8.84
C ALA A 300 -3.67 -18.84 9.67
N THR A 301 -2.65 -18.02 9.51
CA THR A 301 -1.43 -18.04 10.33
C THR A 301 -1.45 -16.78 11.18
N THR A 302 -1.31 -16.92 12.50
CA THR A 302 -1.14 -15.77 13.39
C THR A 302 0.27 -15.20 13.19
N LEU A 303 0.37 -13.93 12.80
CA LEU A 303 1.64 -13.26 12.54
C LEU A 303 2.17 -12.56 13.78
N VAL A 304 1.30 -11.81 14.44
CA VAL A 304 1.59 -11.06 15.67
C VAL A 304 0.30 -10.81 16.43
N SER A 305 0.35 -10.83 17.76
CA SER A 305 -0.74 -10.40 18.62
C SER A 305 -0.20 -9.84 19.93
N ALA A 306 -0.97 -9.00 20.60
CA ALA A 306 -0.66 -8.53 21.94
C ALA A 306 -1.92 -8.19 22.74
N ALA A 307 -1.90 -8.52 24.03
CA ALA A 307 -2.95 -8.11 24.98
C ALA A 307 -2.93 -6.60 25.27
N ALA A 308 -1.79 -5.92 25.06
CA ALA A 308 -1.60 -4.50 25.38
C ALA A 308 -2.53 -3.54 24.63
N SER A 309 -3.07 -3.96 23.50
CA SER A 309 -4.12 -3.27 22.73
C SER A 309 -5.10 -4.27 22.14
N ASP A 310 -5.18 -5.46 22.73
CA ASP A 310 -5.99 -6.60 22.31
C ASP A 310 -6.09 -6.84 20.78
N PHE A 311 -4.97 -6.75 20.06
CA PHE A 311 -4.95 -6.92 18.60
C PHE A 311 -4.31 -8.25 18.19
N ALA A 312 -4.78 -8.82 17.10
CA ALA A 312 -4.13 -9.90 16.39
C ALA A 312 -4.11 -9.62 14.88
N LEU A 313 -2.92 -9.71 14.29
CA LEU A 313 -2.75 -9.72 12.84
C LEU A 313 -2.56 -11.16 12.36
N LEU A 314 -3.40 -11.56 11.41
CA LEU A 314 -3.36 -12.87 10.76
C LEU A 314 -2.97 -12.71 9.30
N GLN A 315 -2.45 -13.78 8.69
CA GLN A 315 -2.41 -13.95 7.25
C GLN A 315 -3.36 -15.08 6.87
N ILE A 316 -4.40 -14.78 6.08
CA ILE A 316 -5.32 -15.79 5.56
C ILE A 316 -4.54 -16.69 4.58
N ASN A 317 -4.54 -17.99 4.83
CA ASN A 317 -3.81 -18.92 3.99
C ASN A 317 -4.65 -19.29 2.77
N ASN A 318 -3.98 -19.50 1.64
CA ASN A 318 -4.57 -19.95 0.38
C ASN A 318 -5.61 -18.98 -0.24
N MET A 319 -5.85 -17.81 0.36
CA MET A 319 -6.47 -16.64 -0.28
C MET A 319 -5.44 -15.94 -1.16
N THR A 320 -5.77 -15.76 -2.43
CA THR A 320 -4.94 -15.12 -3.44
C THR A 320 -5.50 -13.75 -3.78
N LEU A 321 -4.66 -12.89 -4.36
CA LEU A 321 -5.11 -11.61 -4.91
C LEU A 321 -6.28 -11.79 -5.89
N SER A 322 -6.27 -12.83 -6.72
CA SER A 322 -7.37 -13.11 -7.64
C SER A 322 -8.68 -13.48 -6.94
N ASP A 323 -8.64 -14.13 -5.76
CA ASP A 323 -9.86 -14.39 -4.99
C ASP A 323 -10.41 -13.08 -4.43
N ALA A 324 -9.55 -12.27 -3.82
CA ALA A 324 -9.89 -10.93 -3.35
C ALA A 324 -10.47 -10.08 -4.50
N GLN A 325 -9.95 -10.22 -5.71
CA GLN A 325 -10.48 -9.54 -6.87
C GLN A 325 -11.88 -10.05 -7.27
N ASN A 326 -12.04 -11.37 -7.41
CA ASN A 326 -13.32 -11.97 -7.79
C ASN A 326 -14.43 -11.68 -6.78
N TRP A 327 -14.09 -11.55 -5.49
CA TRP A 327 -15.02 -11.22 -4.42
C TRP A 327 -15.16 -9.71 -4.22
N ASN A 328 -14.53 -8.89 -5.06
CA ASN A 328 -14.53 -7.45 -4.94
C ASN A 328 -14.06 -6.94 -3.56
N CYS A 329 -13.11 -7.59 -2.91
CA CYS A 329 -12.59 -7.18 -1.61
C CYS A 329 -11.72 -5.91 -1.70
N PHE A 330 -11.67 -5.15 -0.60
CA PHE A 330 -10.81 -3.99 -0.42
C PHE A 330 -9.79 -4.24 0.71
N TYR A 331 -8.60 -3.65 0.62
CA TYR A 331 -7.62 -3.65 1.70
C TYR A 331 -7.65 -2.29 2.40
N ALA A 332 -8.20 -2.25 3.61
CA ALA A 332 -8.38 -1.00 4.34
C ALA A 332 -7.05 -0.30 4.67
N GLY A 333 -7.07 1.03 4.66
CA GLY A 333 -5.97 1.85 5.14
C GLY A 333 -5.84 1.81 6.67
N TRP A 334 -4.82 2.46 7.20
CA TRP A 334 -4.58 2.55 8.63
C TRP A 334 -3.86 3.83 9.02
N ASP A 335 -4.13 4.29 10.23
CA ASP A 335 -3.43 5.42 10.86
C ASP A 335 -2.90 4.98 12.24
N ALA A 336 -1.59 4.77 12.31
CA ALA A 336 -0.85 4.38 13.49
C ALA A 336 -0.12 5.57 14.16
N SER A 337 -0.49 6.81 13.82
CA SER A 337 0.07 8.01 14.46
C SER A 337 -0.34 8.16 15.92
N ASP A 338 -1.47 7.54 16.31
CA ASP A 338 -2.04 7.60 17.67
C ASP A 338 -2.38 9.04 18.11
N LEU A 339 -2.63 9.93 17.14
CA LEU A 339 -2.98 11.32 17.40
C LEU A 339 -4.48 11.44 17.76
N THR A 340 -4.80 12.34 18.69
CA THR A 340 -6.18 12.66 19.10
C THR A 340 -6.87 13.62 18.14
N THR A 341 -6.46 13.63 16.86
CA THR A 341 -7.06 14.45 15.80
C THR A 341 -8.26 13.76 15.14
N VAL A 342 -8.67 12.60 15.66
CA VAL A 342 -9.87 11.88 15.22
C VAL A 342 -11.08 12.65 15.74
N THR A 343 -11.98 13.05 14.84
CA THR A 343 -13.15 13.87 15.20
C THR A 343 -14.47 13.10 15.14
N GLN A 344 -14.46 11.95 14.49
CA GLN A 344 -15.59 11.03 14.36
C GLN A 344 -15.04 9.63 14.10
N ALA A 345 -15.84 8.60 14.38
CA ALA A 345 -15.46 7.24 14.13
C ALA A 345 -16.60 6.39 13.57
N THR A 346 -16.26 5.43 12.70
CA THR A 346 -17.21 4.49 12.12
C THR A 346 -16.80 3.06 12.42
N GLY A 347 -17.73 2.26 12.92
CA GLY A 347 -17.57 0.82 13.09
C GLY A 347 -18.28 0.06 11.97
N ILE A 348 -17.63 -0.97 11.40
CA ILE A 348 -18.26 -1.90 10.45
C ILE A 348 -18.03 -3.32 10.95
N HIS A 349 -19.11 -4.06 11.22
CA HIS A 349 -19.01 -5.25 12.05
C HIS A 349 -20.08 -6.32 11.77
N HIS A 350 -19.92 -7.53 12.34
CA HIS A 350 -20.91 -8.61 12.32
C HIS A 350 -21.41 -8.93 13.73
N PRO A 351 -22.44 -8.21 14.23
CA PRO A 351 -23.02 -8.47 15.53
C PRO A 351 -23.73 -9.81 15.52
N SER A 352 -23.40 -10.68 16.46
CA SER A 352 -24.10 -11.96 16.71
C SER A 352 -24.13 -12.91 15.51
N GLY A 353 -23.17 -12.78 14.60
CA GLY A 353 -23.14 -13.52 13.34
C GLY A 353 -24.24 -13.12 12.35
N ASP A 354 -24.81 -11.92 12.51
CA ASP A 354 -25.71 -11.29 11.56
C ASP A 354 -24.99 -10.76 10.32
N VAL A 355 -25.78 -10.40 9.32
CA VAL A 355 -25.31 -9.63 8.17
C VAL A 355 -24.51 -8.41 8.64
N LYS A 356 -23.57 -7.96 7.80
CA LYS A 356 -22.69 -6.85 8.10
C LYS A 356 -23.49 -5.58 8.42
N LYS A 357 -23.09 -4.90 9.48
CA LYS A 357 -23.69 -3.66 10.00
C LYS A 357 -22.68 -2.53 10.02
N ILE A 358 -23.20 -1.32 10.14
CA ILE A 358 -22.44 -0.08 10.31
C ILE A 358 -22.99 0.70 11.51
N CYS A 359 -22.09 1.28 12.31
CA CYS A 359 -22.39 2.20 13.40
C CYS A 359 -21.50 3.45 13.30
N ARG A 360 -21.98 4.59 13.82
CA ARG A 360 -21.30 5.89 13.71
C ARG A 360 -21.31 6.63 15.03
N GLU A 361 -20.13 7.15 15.36
CA GLU A 361 -19.84 8.07 16.45
C GLU A 361 -19.44 9.40 15.81
N ASN A 362 -20.16 10.48 16.12
CA ASN A 362 -19.93 11.82 15.58
C ASN A 362 -19.07 12.68 16.52
N ASP A 363 -18.80 12.20 17.73
CA ASP A 363 -17.87 12.80 18.67
C ASP A 363 -16.45 12.21 18.53
N ALA A 364 -15.46 12.94 19.04
CA ALA A 364 -14.08 12.49 19.00
C ALA A 364 -13.89 11.28 19.94
N PRO A 365 -13.45 10.11 19.43
CA PRO A 365 -13.04 9.03 20.31
C PRO A 365 -11.79 9.44 21.07
N PHE A 366 -11.69 9.07 22.35
CA PHE A 366 -10.54 9.42 23.18
C PHE A 366 -9.80 8.18 23.68
N HIS A 367 -8.58 8.38 24.17
CA HIS A 367 -7.75 7.29 24.67
C HIS A 367 -8.22 6.81 26.04
N SER A 368 -8.25 5.50 26.24
CA SER A 368 -8.63 4.87 27.50
C SER A 368 -7.80 3.61 27.74
N ASN A 369 -7.99 2.99 28.92
CA ASN A 369 -7.42 1.70 29.25
C ASN A 369 -8.50 0.77 29.82
N ASN A 370 -8.78 -0.32 29.12
CA ASN A 370 -9.81 -1.28 29.53
C ASN A 370 -9.19 -2.66 29.67
N GLY A 371 -9.27 -3.23 30.88
CA GLY A 371 -8.72 -4.57 31.14
C GLY A 371 -7.20 -4.67 30.95
N GLY A 372 -6.47 -3.55 30.99
CA GLY A 372 -5.04 -3.48 30.70
C GLY A 372 -4.68 -3.25 29.23
N ALA A 373 -5.68 -3.22 28.33
CA ALA A 373 -5.50 -2.88 26.94
C ALA A 373 -5.70 -1.37 26.73
N ALA A 374 -4.80 -0.75 25.97
CA ALA A 374 -4.94 0.63 25.52
C ALA A 374 -5.96 0.71 24.37
N THR A 375 -7.01 1.49 24.56
CA THR A 375 -8.20 1.53 23.71
C THR A 375 -8.56 2.95 23.30
N TRP A 376 -9.26 3.08 22.17
CA TRP A 376 -10.17 4.17 21.86
C TRP A 376 -11.48 3.90 22.60
N TYR A 377 -11.99 4.89 23.30
CA TYR A 377 -13.27 4.84 23.99
C TYR A 377 -14.31 5.57 23.16
N ILE A 378 -15.40 4.87 22.87
CA ILE A 378 -16.61 5.39 22.24
C ILE A 378 -17.63 5.51 23.36
N THR A 379 -18.07 6.72 23.69
CA THR A 379 -18.93 6.95 24.85
C THR A 379 -20.31 6.37 24.64
N GLN A 380 -20.85 6.57 23.44
CA GLN A 380 -22.09 6.01 22.96
C GLN A 380 -22.07 6.10 21.43
N TRP A 381 -22.86 5.31 20.74
CA TRP A 381 -23.03 5.50 19.30
C TRP A 381 -24.19 6.47 19.05
N GLU A 382 -24.11 7.39 18.08
CA GLU A 382 -25.29 8.11 17.60
C GLU A 382 -26.18 7.20 16.76
N ASP A 383 -25.55 6.38 15.90
CA ASP A 383 -26.22 5.48 14.98
C ASP A 383 -25.70 4.04 15.13
N GLY A 384 -26.61 3.09 15.33
CA GLY A 384 -26.26 1.68 15.52
C GLY A 384 -25.60 1.39 16.89
N VAL A 385 -25.03 0.20 17.04
CA VAL A 385 -24.24 -0.28 18.18
C VAL A 385 -23.36 -1.43 17.73
N THR A 386 -22.46 -1.92 18.60
CA THR A 386 -21.92 -3.27 18.49
C THR A 386 -22.61 -4.25 19.43
N GLU A 387 -22.46 -5.55 19.15
CA GLU A 387 -22.96 -6.66 19.99
C GLU A 387 -21.95 -7.83 19.98
N PRO A 388 -22.05 -8.81 20.90
CA PRO A 388 -21.17 -9.99 20.88
C PRO A 388 -21.03 -10.62 19.49
N GLY A 389 -19.82 -10.93 19.05
CA GLY A 389 -19.51 -11.34 17.68
C GLY A 389 -18.92 -10.22 16.82
N SER A 390 -19.17 -8.95 17.18
CA SER A 390 -18.52 -7.79 16.57
C SER A 390 -17.04 -7.70 16.92
N SER A 391 -16.59 -8.38 17.99
CA SER A 391 -15.21 -8.37 18.47
C SER A 391 -14.18 -8.51 17.34
N GLY A 392 -13.20 -7.62 17.32
CA GLY A 392 -12.17 -7.54 16.29
C GLY A 392 -12.54 -6.73 15.05
N SER A 393 -13.76 -6.21 14.93
CA SER A 393 -14.15 -5.30 13.85
C SER A 393 -13.31 -4.02 13.85
N PRO A 394 -13.00 -3.44 12.68
CA PRO A 394 -12.25 -2.18 12.59
C PRO A 394 -13.04 -0.97 13.12
N LEU A 395 -12.33 -0.02 13.72
CA LEU A 395 -12.75 1.37 13.90
C LEU A 395 -12.04 2.23 12.84
N PHE A 396 -12.81 2.96 12.05
CA PHE A 396 -12.29 3.87 11.04
C PHE A 396 -12.36 5.33 11.52
N ASP A 397 -11.35 6.12 11.20
CA ASP A 397 -11.34 7.58 11.38
C ASP A 397 -12.13 8.31 10.27
N GLN A 398 -12.19 9.64 10.36
CA GLN A 398 -12.79 10.51 9.36
C GLN A 398 -12.15 10.45 7.96
N ASN A 399 -10.96 9.83 7.84
CA ASN A 399 -10.22 9.67 6.60
C ASN A 399 -10.30 8.24 6.05
N HIS A 400 -11.24 7.42 6.57
CA HIS A 400 -11.45 6.03 6.15
C HIS A 400 -10.24 5.11 6.43
N ARG A 401 -9.48 5.39 7.49
CA ARG A 401 -8.33 4.58 7.93
C ARG A 401 -8.63 3.87 9.24
N ILE A 402 -8.20 2.61 9.34
CA ILE A 402 -8.31 1.85 10.59
C ILE A 402 -7.41 2.48 11.66
N ILE A 403 -8.01 2.88 12.78
CA ILE A 403 -7.32 3.41 13.97
C ILE A 403 -7.36 2.43 15.16
N GLY A 404 -8.18 1.38 15.07
CA GLY A 404 -8.25 0.34 16.09
C GLY A 404 -9.17 -0.82 15.71
N GLN A 405 -9.30 -1.79 16.62
CA GLN A 405 -10.20 -2.94 16.45
C GLN A 405 -10.99 -3.25 17.73
N LEU A 406 -12.25 -3.67 17.61
CA LEU A 406 -13.17 -3.77 18.75
C LEU A 406 -12.65 -4.76 19.80
N TYR A 407 -12.43 -4.25 21.00
CA TYR A 407 -12.15 -5.04 22.19
C TYR A 407 -13.45 -5.52 22.84
N GLY A 408 -14.43 -4.62 22.98
CA GLY A 408 -15.77 -4.92 23.51
C GLY A 408 -16.38 -3.67 24.12
N GLY A 409 -17.54 -3.79 24.77
CA GLY A 409 -18.20 -2.66 25.41
C GLY A 409 -19.65 -2.95 25.76
N ALA A 410 -20.33 -2.02 26.43
CA ALA A 410 -21.69 -2.16 26.94
C ALA A 410 -22.79 -1.74 25.96
N ALA A 411 -22.43 -1.23 24.77
CA ALA A 411 -23.36 -0.95 23.70
C ALA A 411 -24.25 -2.16 23.37
N ALA A 412 -25.55 -1.91 23.22
CA ALA A 412 -26.55 -2.90 22.83
C ALA A 412 -27.83 -2.21 22.36
N CYS A 413 -28.69 -2.92 21.64
CA CYS A 413 -29.98 -2.38 21.25
C CYS A 413 -31.02 -2.38 22.38
N ALA A 414 -31.76 -1.28 22.47
CA ALA A 414 -32.97 -1.11 23.27
C ALA A 414 -34.17 -0.90 22.32
N GLY A 415 -34.56 -1.95 21.60
CA GLY A 415 -35.50 -1.83 20.47
C GLY A 415 -34.80 -1.26 19.24
N THR A 416 -35.38 -0.25 18.59
CA THR A 416 -34.81 0.41 17.40
C THR A 416 -33.85 1.55 17.72
N VAL A 417 -33.54 1.77 19.00
CA VAL A 417 -32.55 2.75 19.46
C VAL A 417 -31.44 2.03 20.22
N ASN A 418 -30.27 2.64 20.30
CA ASN A 418 -29.20 2.14 21.15
C ASN A 418 -29.53 2.36 22.65
N ASN A 419 -28.72 1.76 23.52
CA ASN A 419 -28.87 1.86 24.97
C ASN A 419 -27.99 2.97 25.59
N ASN A 420 -27.43 3.88 24.79
CA ASN A 420 -26.48 4.92 25.20
C ASN A 420 -25.34 4.35 26.09
N GLN A 421 -24.71 3.27 25.63
CA GLN A 421 -23.58 2.66 26.32
C GLN A 421 -22.37 2.56 25.38
N TYR A 422 -21.21 2.48 26.01
CA TYR A 422 -19.91 2.63 25.38
C TYR A 422 -19.42 1.39 24.63
N ASP A 423 -18.43 1.60 23.76
CA ASP A 423 -17.54 0.58 23.21
C ASP A 423 -16.06 0.95 23.34
N TYR A 424 -15.18 -0.04 23.31
CA TYR A 424 -13.73 0.13 23.35
C TYR A 424 -13.07 -0.58 22.18
N TYR A 425 -12.11 0.10 21.53
CA TYR A 425 -11.35 -0.44 20.40
C TYR A 425 -9.86 -0.38 20.69
N GLY A 426 -9.14 -1.50 20.63
CA GLY A 426 -7.70 -1.50 20.83
C GLY A 426 -6.97 -0.58 19.85
N ARG A 427 -6.09 0.30 20.35
CA ARG A 427 -5.47 1.35 19.52
C ARG A 427 -4.37 0.79 18.62
N ILE A 428 -4.46 1.06 17.33
CA ILE A 428 -3.48 0.57 16.36
C ILE A 428 -2.10 1.22 16.55
N GLY A 429 -2.02 2.45 17.08
CA GLY A 429 -0.75 3.09 17.45
C GLY A 429 0.02 2.34 18.54
N VAL A 430 -0.70 1.70 19.47
CA VAL A 430 -0.10 0.80 20.47
C VAL A 430 0.26 -0.55 19.84
N SER A 431 -0.62 -1.09 18.99
CA SER A 431 -0.36 -2.31 18.20
C SER A 431 0.89 -2.18 17.32
N TRP A 432 1.14 -0.98 16.78
CA TRP A 432 2.27 -0.63 15.92
C TRP A 432 3.61 -0.99 16.58
N ASN A 433 3.77 -0.55 17.83
CA ASN A 433 4.97 -0.77 18.62
C ASN A 433 5.06 -2.20 19.18
N ASN A 434 3.96 -2.95 19.13
CA ASN A 434 3.91 -4.37 19.48
C ASN A 434 4.12 -5.31 18.27
N GLY A 435 4.72 -4.80 17.19
CA GLY A 435 5.21 -5.59 16.05
C GLY A 435 4.35 -5.54 14.79
N LEU A 436 3.19 -4.87 14.84
CA LEU A 436 2.33 -4.68 13.66
C LEU A 436 3.06 -3.95 12.52
N ASN A 437 3.92 -2.99 12.87
CA ASN A 437 4.70 -2.19 11.93
C ASN A 437 5.52 -3.02 10.92
N SER A 438 6.08 -4.15 11.37
CA SER A 438 6.94 -5.01 10.55
C SER A 438 6.23 -5.65 9.36
N TYR A 439 4.90 -5.73 9.41
CA TYR A 439 4.05 -6.28 8.35
C TYR A 439 3.37 -5.20 7.51
N LEU A 440 2.90 -4.12 8.15
CA LEU A 440 2.14 -3.08 7.46
C LEU A 440 3.03 -2.01 6.80
N SER A 441 4.22 -1.73 7.34
CA SER A 441 5.22 -0.85 6.73
C SER A 441 6.60 -1.52 6.68
N PRO A 442 6.75 -2.62 5.92
CA PRO A 442 8.03 -3.31 5.80
C PRO A 442 9.03 -2.43 5.06
N SER A 443 10.28 -2.40 5.54
CA SER A 443 11.35 -1.58 4.95
C SER A 443 11.66 -1.87 3.48
N ALA A 444 11.24 -3.05 2.99
CA ALA A 444 11.37 -3.43 1.58
C ALA A 444 10.51 -2.56 0.64
N CYS A 445 9.49 -1.88 1.16
CA CYS A 445 8.50 -1.14 0.40
C CYS A 445 8.63 0.38 0.51
N GLY A 446 9.69 0.86 1.16
CA GLY A 446 10.01 2.29 1.25
C GLY A 446 10.28 2.74 2.68
N SER A 447 10.17 4.05 2.89
CA SER A 447 10.31 4.67 4.20
C SER A 447 9.14 4.29 5.10
N SER A 448 9.40 4.09 6.39
CA SER A 448 8.33 3.87 7.38
C SER A 448 7.41 5.09 7.41
N VAL A 449 6.13 4.86 7.21
CA VAL A 449 5.05 5.85 7.39
C VAL A 449 4.19 5.44 8.56
N LEU A 450 3.57 6.41 9.22
CA LEU A 450 2.59 6.15 10.29
C LEU A 450 1.15 6.11 9.77
N THR A 451 0.94 6.45 8.50
CA THR A 451 -0.37 6.42 7.86
C THR A 451 -0.26 5.80 6.48
N ASN A 452 -1.29 5.08 6.06
CA ASN A 452 -1.41 4.53 4.73
C ASN A 452 -2.87 4.46 4.33
N ASP A 453 -3.21 4.88 3.11
CA ASP A 453 -4.57 4.76 2.61
C ASP A 453 -4.87 3.31 2.20
N GLY A 454 -6.17 3.02 2.09
CA GLY A 454 -6.61 1.74 1.59
C GLY A 454 -6.27 1.54 0.12
N TRP A 455 -6.19 0.28 -0.27
CA TRP A 455 -5.85 -0.15 -1.63
C TRP A 455 -6.91 -1.10 -2.15
N ASP A 456 -7.47 -0.75 -3.31
CA ASP A 456 -8.45 -1.58 -4.00
C ASP A 456 -7.79 -2.36 -5.14
N PRO A 457 -7.71 -3.70 -5.05
CA PRO A 457 -7.17 -4.53 -6.12
C PRO A 457 -8.10 -4.62 -7.34
N ASN A 458 -9.34 -4.15 -7.24
CA ASN A 458 -10.39 -4.21 -8.27
C ASN A 458 -10.64 -2.89 -8.97
N THR A 459 -10.19 -1.77 -8.42
CA THR A 459 -10.35 -0.47 -9.05
C THR A 459 -9.66 -0.55 -10.42
N PRO A 460 -10.41 -0.43 -11.53
CA PRO A 460 -9.80 -0.33 -12.84
C PRO A 460 -8.92 0.91 -12.83
N THR A 461 -7.83 0.93 -13.58
CA THR A 461 -7.12 2.16 -13.88
C THR A 461 -8.06 3.06 -14.70
N LEU A 462 -8.92 3.83 -14.03
CA LEU A 462 -9.90 4.70 -14.64
C LEU A 462 -9.24 6.07 -14.90
N PRO A 463 -9.37 6.62 -16.12
CA PRO A 463 -8.93 7.98 -16.38
C PRO A 463 -9.97 8.96 -15.81
N ASP A 464 -9.51 10.02 -15.16
CA ASP A 464 -10.36 11.12 -14.65
C ASP A 464 -11.46 10.63 -13.67
N ASP A 465 -11.06 10.37 -12.43
CA ASP A 465 -11.92 9.93 -11.32
C ASP A 465 -11.55 10.78 -10.09
N ALA A 466 -12.47 11.63 -9.65
CA ALA A 466 -12.26 12.55 -8.54
C ALA A 466 -13.36 12.33 -7.50
N GLY A 467 -12.99 12.21 -6.23
CA GLY A 467 -13.95 11.96 -5.18
C GLY A 467 -13.69 12.79 -3.92
N ILE A 468 -14.67 12.76 -3.02
CA ILE A 468 -14.56 13.35 -1.69
C ILE A 468 -14.07 12.27 -0.73
N SER A 469 -12.95 12.54 -0.06
CA SER A 469 -12.32 11.59 0.88
C SER A 469 -12.44 11.99 2.35
N GLY A 470 -13.03 13.16 2.63
CA GLY A 470 -13.31 13.62 3.99
C GLY A 470 -13.96 15.01 4.02
N ILE A 471 -14.65 15.30 5.12
CA ILE A 471 -15.25 16.61 5.44
C ILE A 471 -14.78 16.97 6.86
N ALA A 472 -13.96 18.01 6.97
CA ALA A 472 -13.45 18.52 8.25
C ALA A 472 -14.33 19.64 8.82
N SER A 473 -15.12 20.33 8.00
CA SER A 473 -16.08 21.35 8.44
C SER A 473 -17.22 21.44 7.42
N PRO A 474 -18.50 21.46 7.85
CA PRO A 474 -18.98 21.43 9.23
C PRO A 474 -19.10 20.01 9.80
N HIS A 475 -18.81 19.82 11.09
CA HIS A 475 -19.15 18.63 11.88
C HIS A 475 -19.43 19.01 13.35
N GLY A 476 -20.29 18.27 14.05
CA GLY A 476 -20.52 18.48 15.49
C GLY A 476 -21.20 19.83 15.84
N PRO A 477 -20.97 20.38 17.05
CA PRO A 477 -21.62 21.62 17.49
C PRO A 477 -20.92 22.89 16.95
N TYR A 478 -21.70 23.84 16.43
CA TYR A 478 -21.25 25.16 15.95
C TYR A 478 -21.84 26.28 16.79
N CYS A 479 -21.01 27.19 17.28
CA CYS A 479 -21.46 28.39 18.03
C CYS A 479 -21.73 29.62 17.16
N THR A 480 -21.60 29.47 15.85
CA THR A 480 -21.68 30.56 14.87
C THR A 480 -22.89 30.39 13.95
N ASP A 481 -23.35 31.48 13.35
CA ASP A 481 -24.35 31.45 12.27
C ASP A 481 -23.73 31.22 10.90
N ASN A 482 -22.42 30.99 10.87
CA ASN A 482 -21.68 30.76 9.67
C ASN A 482 -20.42 29.94 9.90
N PHE A 483 -20.02 29.18 8.89
CA PHE A 483 -18.81 28.39 8.91
C PHE A 483 -18.16 28.37 7.52
N ASP A 484 -16.86 28.15 7.50
CA ASP A 484 -16.13 27.89 6.27
C ASP A 484 -16.06 26.37 6.10
N PRO A 485 -16.72 25.79 5.08
CA PRO A 485 -16.63 24.37 4.89
C PRO A 485 -15.22 23.97 4.43
N GLU A 486 -14.74 22.84 4.96
CA GLU A 486 -13.43 22.27 4.70
C GLU A 486 -13.60 20.81 4.29
N ILE A 487 -13.15 20.46 3.08
CA ILE A 487 -13.26 19.09 2.55
C ILE A 487 -11.94 18.62 1.98
N THR A 488 -11.77 17.30 1.87
CA THR A 488 -10.58 16.68 1.27
C THR A 488 -10.94 16.09 -0.09
N LEU A 489 -10.50 16.75 -1.16
CA LEU A 489 -10.58 16.25 -2.54
C LEU A 489 -9.51 15.17 -2.76
N ARG A 490 -9.86 14.09 -3.44
CA ARG A 490 -8.92 13.04 -3.84
C ARG A 490 -8.98 12.74 -5.33
N ASN A 491 -7.82 12.53 -5.94
CA ASN A 491 -7.74 11.99 -7.29
C ASN A 491 -7.64 10.46 -7.23
N TYR A 492 -8.73 9.75 -7.51
CA TYR A 492 -8.76 8.30 -7.62
C TYR A 492 -8.38 7.83 -9.04
N GLY A 493 -8.36 8.74 -10.01
CA GLY A 493 -8.02 8.47 -11.40
C GLY A 493 -6.53 8.32 -11.68
N THR A 494 -6.23 7.80 -12.87
CA THR A 494 -4.86 7.59 -13.36
C THR A 494 -4.24 8.77 -14.07
N ASN A 495 -5.06 9.76 -14.46
CA ASN A 495 -4.58 11.03 -14.98
C ASN A 495 -4.40 12.01 -13.82
N ASN A 496 -3.49 12.97 -13.97
CA ASN A 496 -3.48 14.11 -13.06
C ASN A 496 -4.82 14.86 -13.17
N LEU A 497 -5.44 15.14 -12.03
CA LEU A 497 -6.64 15.96 -11.96
C LEU A 497 -6.23 17.43 -12.08
N THR A 498 -6.68 18.09 -13.14
CA THR A 498 -6.34 19.49 -13.46
C THR A 498 -7.51 20.44 -13.27
N ASN A 499 -8.73 19.92 -13.29
CA ASN A 499 -9.95 20.64 -12.94
C ASN A 499 -11.04 19.65 -12.48
N VAL A 500 -11.94 20.11 -11.60
CA VAL A 500 -13.16 19.39 -11.19
C VAL A 500 -14.16 20.42 -10.62
N ASN A 501 -15.46 20.17 -10.77
CA ASN A 501 -16.48 20.95 -10.08
C ASN A 501 -16.83 20.30 -8.75
N ILE A 502 -16.89 21.10 -7.68
CA ILE A 502 -17.35 20.64 -6.37
C ILE A 502 -18.68 21.30 -6.06
N ASN A 503 -19.71 20.48 -5.85
CA ASN A 503 -21.09 20.90 -5.61
C ASN A 503 -21.42 20.66 -4.15
N TYR A 504 -21.99 21.63 -3.45
CA TYR A 504 -22.30 21.49 -2.04
C TYR A 504 -23.58 22.24 -1.62
N ASP A 505 -24.24 21.75 -0.57
CA ASP A 505 -25.47 22.32 -0.02
C ASP A 505 -25.65 22.00 1.47
N ILE A 506 -26.64 22.65 2.09
CA ILE A 506 -27.15 22.31 3.42
C ILE A 506 -28.57 21.76 3.25
N ASP A 507 -28.86 20.63 3.89
CA ASP A 507 -30.17 19.96 3.98
C ASP A 507 -30.83 19.63 2.62
N GLY A 508 -30.04 19.36 1.58
CA GLY A 508 -30.54 19.11 0.23
C GLY A 508 -31.09 20.37 -0.44
N GLY A 509 -30.66 21.55 0.03
CA GLY A 509 -31.05 22.85 -0.50
C GLY A 509 -30.44 23.17 -1.87
N PRO A 510 -30.52 24.44 -2.32
CA PRO A 510 -29.88 24.87 -3.56
C PRO A 510 -28.36 24.64 -3.53
N SER A 511 -27.87 23.79 -4.43
CA SER A 511 -26.45 23.47 -4.52
C SER A 511 -25.63 24.62 -5.10
N THR A 512 -24.47 24.88 -4.48
CA THR A 512 -23.45 25.83 -4.93
C THR A 512 -22.30 25.07 -5.57
N THR A 513 -21.80 25.56 -6.71
CA THR A 513 -20.66 24.94 -7.42
C THR A 513 -19.39 25.78 -7.22
N PHE A 514 -18.35 25.14 -6.71
CA PHE A 514 -16.99 25.65 -6.63
C PHE A 514 -16.11 25.00 -7.72
N PRO A 515 -15.61 25.76 -8.70
CA PRO A 515 -14.71 25.24 -9.71
C PRO A 515 -13.29 25.14 -9.14
N TRP A 516 -12.76 23.92 -9.01
CA TRP A 516 -11.37 23.69 -8.64
C TRP A 516 -10.50 23.53 -9.89
N THR A 517 -9.28 24.09 -9.87
CA THR A 517 -8.25 23.89 -10.89
C THR A 517 -6.89 23.69 -10.22
N GLY A 518 -6.10 22.73 -10.68
CA GLY A 518 -4.82 22.40 -10.06
C GLY A 518 -4.02 21.37 -10.85
N ASN A 519 -3.26 20.53 -10.14
CA ASN A 519 -2.52 19.41 -10.71
C ASN A 519 -2.33 18.32 -9.64
N LEU A 520 -3.43 17.67 -9.26
CA LEU A 520 -3.44 16.64 -8.22
C LEU A 520 -3.08 15.30 -8.87
N ILE A 521 -1.93 14.73 -8.52
CA ILE A 521 -1.43 13.48 -9.10
C ILE A 521 -2.31 12.29 -8.63
N PRO A 522 -2.32 11.15 -9.37
CA PRO A 522 -3.04 9.95 -8.97
C PRO A 522 -2.79 9.55 -7.51
N GLY A 523 -3.85 9.30 -6.77
CA GLY A 523 -3.85 8.90 -5.37
C GLY A 523 -3.65 10.04 -4.36
N ALA A 524 -3.24 11.24 -4.80
CA ALA A 524 -3.03 12.38 -3.89
C ALA A 524 -4.34 13.04 -3.48
N THR A 525 -4.28 13.74 -2.34
CA THR A 525 -5.38 14.52 -1.77
C THR A 525 -5.02 16.00 -1.66
N GLU A 526 -6.05 16.85 -1.62
CA GLU A 526 -5.94 18.28 -1.39
C GLU A 526 -7.10 18.75 -0.49
N ILE A 527 -6.77 19.52 0.55
CA ILE A 527 -7.77 20.15 1.42
C ILE A 527 -8.25 21.43 0.75
N LEU A 528 -9.57 21.58 0.65
CA LEU A 528 -10.23 22.72 0.03
C LEU A 528 -11.07 23.46 1.05
N TYR A 529 -10.93 24.79 1.02
CA TYR A 529 -11.69 25.73 1.83
C TYR A 529 -12.71 26.44 0.95
N PHE A 530 -13.98 26.38 1.32
CA PHE A 530 -15.05 27.05 0.59
C PHE A 530 -15.41 28.40 1.20
N PRO A 531 -16.05 29.28 0.41
CA PRO A 531 -16.62 30.51 0.97
C PRO A 531 -17.56 30.21 2.13
N ASN A 532 -17.55 31.14 3.09
CA ASN A 532 -18.41 31.14 4.25
C ASN A 532 -19.88 30.85 3.90
N MET A 533 -20.45 29.84 4.56
CA MET A 533 -21.86 29.49 4.47
C MET A 533 -22.58 29.92 5.74
N THR A 534 -23.77 30.48 5.60
CA THR A 534 -24.63 30.80 6.73
C THR A 534 -25.60 29.66 7.02
N THR A 535 -25.82 29.36 8.28
CA THR A 535 -26.76 28.33 8.74
C THR A 535 -27.76 28.88 9.75
N SER A 536 -28.83 28.12 10.00
CA SER A 536 -29.83 28.44 11.02
C SER A 536 -29.56 27.67 12.31
N ALA A 537 -30.26 28.02 13.39
CA ALA A 537 -30.16 27.24 14.62
C ALA A 537 -30.79 25.84 14.44
N GLY A 538 -30.14 24.81 14.97
CA GLY A 538 -30.62 23.43 14.95
C GLY A 538 -29.68 22.45 14.26
N ALA A 539 -30.14 21.20 14.13
CA ALA A 539 -29.42 20.13 13.47
C ALA A 539 -29.55 20.24 11.94
N HIS A 540 -28.44 20.04 11.24
CA HIS A 540 -28.28 20.23 9.81
C HIS A 540 -27.36 19.15 9.21
N THR A 541 -27.48 18.93 7.91
CA THR A 541 -26.58 18.07 7.13
C THR A 541 -25.94 18.87 6.00
N PHE A 542 -24.61 18.89 5.95
CA PHE A 542 -23.85 19.42 4.83
C PHE A 542 -23.57 18.30 3.82
N ASN A 543 -23.89 18.54 2.55
CA ASN A 543 -23.63 17.61 1.45
C ASN A 543 -22.59 18.18 0.50
N VAL A 544 -21.71 17.33 -0.04
CA VAL A 544 -20.71 17.71 -1.05
C VAL A 544 -20.52 16.60 -2.08
N SER A 545 -20.27 16.96 -3.34
CA SER A 545 -19.93 16.02 -4.41
C SER A 545 -19.03 16.60 -5.49
N THR A 546 -18.25 15.76 -6.15
CA THR A 546 -17.46 16.10 -7.35
C THR A 546 -18.28 15.88 -8.61
N SER A 547 -17.93 16.62 -9.68
CA SER A 547 -18.34 16.27 -11.04
C SER A 547 -17.39 16.87 -12.07
N LEU A 548 -17.38 16.26 -13.25
CA LEU A 548 -16.61 16.70 -14.41
C LEU A 548 -15.06 16.75 -14.21
N PRO A 549 -14.41 15.72 -13.64
CA PRO A 549 -12.95 15.69 -13.55
C PRO A 549 -12.31 15.83 -14.93
N ASN A 550 -11.37 16.77 -15.06
CA ASN A 550 -10.73 17.13 -16.33
C ASN A 550 -11.72 17.48 -17.47
N GLY A 551 -12.95 17.86 -17.13
CA GLY A 551 -14.03 18.15 -18.08
C GLY A 551 -14.74 16.89 -18.64
N ASN A 552 -14.43 15.71 -18.14
CA ASN A 552 -15.02 14.43 -18.54
C ASN A 552 -16.02 13.93 -17.50
N ILE A 553 -16.95 13.05 -17.88
CA ILE A 553 -17.83 12.38 -16.92
C ILE A 553 -16.94 11.61 -15.93
N ASP A 554 -17.23 11.72 -14.63
CA ASP A 554 -16.49 11.00 -13.61
C ASP A 554 -16.58 9.49 -13.88
N SER A 555 -15.41 8.85 -13.94
CA SER A 555 -15.34 7.43 -14.27
C SER A 555 -15.84 6.54 -13.13
N ASN A 556 -15.93 7.02 -11.89
CA ASN A 556 -16.45 6.27 -10.75
C ASN A 556 -17.46 7.07 -9.91
N PRO A 557 -18.74 7.10 -10.29
CA PRO A 557 -19.73 7.92 -9.59
C PRO A 557 -20.03 7.52 -8.14
N LEU A 558 -19.47 6.41 -7.63
CA LEU A 558 -19.71 5.91 -6.27
C LEU A 558 -18.86 6.63 -5.21
N ASN A 559 -17.75 7.26 -5.59
CA ASN A 559 -16.88 8.00 -4.67
C ASN A 559 -17.02 9.52 -4.81
N ASP A 560 -17.96 10.00 -5.65
CA ASP A 560 -18.13 11.40 -5.96
C ASP A 560 -18.54 12.23 -4.74
N GLY A 561 -19.30 11.65 -3.80
CA GLY A 561 -20.02 12.40 -2.77
C GLY A 561 -19.69 12.04 -1.33
N GLY A 562 -19.92 12.99 -0.42
CA GLY A 562 -19.87 12.82 1.02
C GLY A 562 -20.88 13.73 1.74
N SER A 563 -21.19 13.43 3.00
CA SER A 563 -22.02 14.29 3.84
C SER A 563 -21.55 14.30 5.31
N SER A 564 -21.86 15.38 6.02
CA SER A 564 -21.52 15.56 7.43
C SER A 564 -22.67 16.20 8.19
N SER A 565 -22.93 15.75 9.42
CA SER A 565 -23.98 16.29 10.30
C SER A 565 -23.38 17.28 11.29
N TYR A 566 -24.09 18.36 11.56
CA TYR A 566 -23.70 19.37 12.55
C TYR A 566 -24.92 20.01 13.21
N THR A 567 -24.74 20.61 14.39
CA THR A 567 -25.79 21.36 15.10
C THR A 567 -25.33 22.77 15.38
N ALA A 568 -26.05 23.78 14.89
CA ALA A 568 -25.70 25.18 15.11
C ALA A 568 -26.50 25.82 16.25
N THR A 569 -25.78 26.46 17.18
CA THR A 569 -26.26 27.27 18.29
C THR A 569 -25.91 28.73 18.02
N ILE A 570 -26.85 29.45 17.41
CA ILE A 570 -26.64 30.83 16.95
C ILE A 570 -26.44 31.78 18.14
N GLY A 571 -25.29 32.45 18.17
CA GLY A 571 -24.92 33.37 19.24
C GLY A 571 -24.43 32.67 20.51
N GLY A 572 -23.96 31.42 20.38
CA GLY A 572 -23.22 30.73 21.43
C GLY A 572 -21.75 31.15 21.53
N GLN A 573 -21.07 30.63 22.54
CA GLN A 573 -19.66 30.80 22.80
C GLN A 573 -19.03 29.44 23.15
N ASP A 574 -17.87 29.17 22.56
CA ASP A 574 -17.10 27.95 22.81
C ASP A 574 -16.38 28.05 24.16
N ILE A 575 -16.49 26.99 24.96
CA ILE A 575 -15.75 26.81 26.21
C ILE A 575 -14.95 25.52 26.19
N LEU A 576 -13.81 25.51 26.85
CA LEU A 576 -13.01 24.33 27.12
C LEU A 576 -13.19 23.94 28.59
N VAL A 577 -13.60 22.69 28.83
CA VAL A 577 -13.62 22.06 30.14
C VAL A 577 -12.36 21.23 30.26
N GLU A 578 -11.45 21.61 31.16
CA GLU A 578 -10.27 20.82 31.50
C GLU A 578 -10.45 20.25 32.90
N ILE A 579 -10.25 18.95 33.08
CA ILE A 579 -10.30 18.28 34.39
C ILE A 579 -9.04 17.44 34.52
N THR A 580 -8.20 17.76 35.50
CA THR A 580 -7.14 16.85 35.94
C THR A 580 -7.72 16.01 37.07
N THR A 581 -7.90 14.71 36.85
CA THR A 581 -8.29 13.80 37.94
C THR A 581 -7.13 13.58 38.90
N ASP A 582 -7.43 13.07 40.09
CA ASP A 582 -6.42 12.44 40.92
C ASP A 582 -6.21 10.97 40.50
N CYS A 583 -5.68 10.11 41.37
CA CYS A 583 -5.45 8.72 41.00
C CYS A 583 -6.73 7.89 40.81
N TRP A 584 -7.90 8.43 41.14
CA TRP A 584 -9.18 7.71 41.17
C TRP A 584 -10.23 8.35 40.27
N GLY A 585 -9.89 8.69 39.04
CA GLY A 585 -10.85 9.27 38.09
C GLY A 585 -12.19 8.52 37.94
N SER A 586 -12.28 7.24 38.31
CA SER A 586 -13.53 6.45 38.29
C SER A 586 -14.60 6.93 39.25
N GLU A 587 -14.26 7.77 40.22
CA GLU A 587 -15.24 8.36 41.13
C GLU A 587 -15.82 9.68 40.64
N ILE A 588 -15.21 10.28 39.61
CA ILE A 588 -15.50 11.64 39.15
C ILE A 588 -16.50 11.67 37.99
N THR A 589 -17.63 12.33 38.18
CA THR A 589 -18.59 12.63 37.09
C THR A 589 -18.93 14.12 37.10
N TRP A 590 -19.35 14.69 35.97
CA TRP A 590 -19.80 16.08 35.95
C TRP A 590 -20.93 16.35 34.95
N THR A 591 -21.65 17.44 35.18
CA THR A 591 -22.67 18.00 34.28
C THR A 591 -22.50 19.52 34.14
N ILE A 592 -22.87 20.05 32.98
CA ILE A 592 -23.19 21.47 32.80
C ILE A 592 -24.69 21.59 32.65
N GLU A 593 -25.31 22.35 33.54
CA GLU A 593 -26.75 22.55 33.56
C GLU A 593 -27.12 24.02 33.34
N ASP A 594 -28.20 24.25 32.59
CA ASP A 594 -28.85 25.55 32.56
C ASP A 594 -29.52 25.90 33.90
N LEU A 595 -29.99 27.13 34.06
CA LEU A 595 -30.68 27.56 35.29
C LEU A 595 -32.01 26.83 35.56
N ASN A 596 -32.53 26.06 34.60
CA ASN A 596 -33.73 25.24 34.76
C ASN A 596 -33.40 23.78 35.13
N GLY A 597 -32.11 23.42 35.25
CA GLY A 597 -31.64 22.06 35.53
C GLY A 597 -31.64 21.14 34.31
N VAL A 598 -31.65 21.69 33.10
CA VAL A 598 -31.45 20.92 31.87
C VAL A 598 -29.97 20.67 31.69
N VAL A 599 -29.57 19.40 31.63
CA VAL A 599 -28.19 18.99 31.34
C VAL A 599 -27.91 19.27 29.87
N LEU A 600 -26.89 20.09 29.61
CA LEU A 600 -26.42 20.49 28.28
C LEU A 600 -25.13 19.77 27.88
N ALA A 601 -24.33 19.35 28.85
CA ALA A 601 -23.15 18.51 28.65
C ALA A 601 -22.87 17.71 29.93
N SER A 602 -22.17 16.59 29.81
CA SER A 602 -21.78 15.74 30.93
C SER A 602 -20.55 14.91 30.62
N GLY A 603 -19.81 14.46 31.63
CA GLY A 603 -18.67 13.58 31.46
C GLY A 603 -18.35 12.74 32.71
N GLY A 604 -17.44 11.78 32.53
CA GLY A 604 -17.09 10.78 33.53
C GLY A 604 -18.12 9.64 33.66
N PRO A 605 -17.85 8.59 34.45
CA PRO A 605 -16.63 8.38 35.23
C PRO A 605 -15.39 8.10 34.37
N TYR A 606 -14.22 8.46 34.88
CA TYR A 606 -12.94 8.32 34.17
C TYR A 606 -12.11 7.14 34.67
N ASN A 607 -10.91 6.91 34.16
CA ASN A 607 -10.07 5.81 34.64
C ASN A 607 -9.27 6.21 35.89
N ASP A 608 -8.97 5.24 36.73
CA ASP A 608 -8.00 5.38 37.81
C ASP A 608 -6.58 5.40 37.22
N VAL A 609 -6.01 6.58 37.05
CA VAL A 609 -4.66 6.76 36.47
C VAL A 609 -3.66 7.14 37.54
N ALA A 610 -2.63 6.33 37.73
CA ALA A 610 -1.55 6.63 38.67
C ALA A 610 -0.85 7.94 38.29
N GLY A 611 -1.11 9.01 39.06
CA GLY A 611 -0.59 10.35 38.78
C GLY A 611 -1.61 11.31 38.14
N GLY A 612 -2.88 10.93 38.03
CA GLY A 612 -3.94 11.75 37.45
C GLY A 612 -4.02 11.65 35.93
N GLU A 613 -5.18 11.98 35.38
CA GLU A 613 -5.44 12.09 33.94
C GLU A 613 -6.00 13.47 33.62
N LEU A 614 -5.50 14.10 32.55
CA LEU A 614 -6.08 15.34 32.03
C LEU A 614 -7.16 15.00 31.00
N ILE A 615 -8.37 15.46 31.26
CA ILE A 615 -9.53 15.39 30.38
C ILE A 615 -9.79 16.78 29.82
N THR A 616 -10.07 16.87 28.52
CA THR A 616 -10.38 18.15 27.86
C THR A 616 -11.59 18.01 26.95
N GLU A 617 -12.61 18.83 27.12
CA GLU A 617 -13.85 18.81 26.31
C GLU A 617 -14.18 20.21 25.79
N ASN A 618 -14.43 20.35 24.49
CA ASN A 618 -14.88 21.62 23.90
C ASN A 618 -16.40 21.62 23.78
N ILE A 619 -17.05 22.64 24.34
CA ILE A 619 -18.52 22.70 24.47
C ILE A 619 -18.99 24.05 23.96
N CYS A 620 -19.98 24.02 23.06
CA CYS A 620 -20.67 25.20 22.58
C CYS A 620 -21.94 25.47 23.40
N LEU A 621 -21.99 26.62 24.09
CA LEU A 621 -23.13 27.02 24.92
C LEU A 621 -23.67 28.38 24.51
N ALA A 622 -24.97 28.60 24.66
CA ALA A 622 -25.57 29.92 24.46
C ALA A 622 -25.01 30.96 25.45
N VAL A 623 -25.12 32.26 25.15
CA VAL A 623 -24.79 33.30 26.14
C VAL A 623 -25.83 33.30 27.26
N ASP A 624 -25.53 32.60 28.36
CA ASP A 624 -26.31 32.54 29.60
C ASP A 624 -25.39 32.16 30.78
N CYS A 625 -25.97 31.98 31.96
CA CYS A 625 -25.31 31.43 33.13
C CYS A 625 -25.63 29.94 33.30
N TYR A 626 -24.61 29.19 33.71
CA TYR A 626 -24.64 27.73 33.83
C TYR A 626 -24.09 27.29 35.18
N ASN A 627 -24.45 26.08 35.60
CA ASN A 627 -23.83 25.40 36.72
C ASN A 627 -22.95 24.27 36.19
N PHE A 628 -21.67 24.31 36.49
CA PHE A 628 -20.80 23.15 36.41
C PHE A 628 -20.92 22.38 37.72
N ILE A 629 -21.37 21.14 37.65
CA ILE A 629 -21.57 20.25 38.80
C ILE A 629 -20.60 19.11 38.65
N ILE A 630 -19.65 18.96 39.56
CA ILE A 630 -18.73 17.82 39.61
C ILE A 630 -19.04 17.01 40.87
N ASN A 631 -19.13 15.69 40.72
CA ASN A 631 -19.50 14.75 41.76
C ASN A 631 -18.37 13.74 41.95
N ASP A 632 -18.17 13.37 43.20
CA ASP A 632 -17.29 12.29 43.64
C ASP A 632 -18.13 11.26 44.43
N SER A 633 -17.99 9.99 44.07
CA SER A 633 -18.75 8.90 44.69
C SER A 633 -18.18 8.41 46.05
N TYR A 634 -16.91 8.67 46.38
CA TYR A 634 -16.27 8.22 47.63
C TYR A 634 -16.24 9.28 48.73
N GLY A 635 -16.44 10.55 48.37
CA GLY A 635 -16.64 11.66 49.27
C GLY A 635 -15.36 12.33 49.76
N ASP A 636 -14.25 12.20 49.03
CA ASP A 636 -12.98 12.90 49.22
C ASP A 636 -12.65 13.92 48.11
N GLY A 637 -13.57 14.11 47.17
CA GLY A 637 -13.42 15.04 46.05
C GLY A 637 -12.42 14.52 45.03
N MET A 638 -11.43 15.34 44.65
CA MET A 638 -10.23 14.90 43.92
C MET A 638 -8.97 15.06 44.78
N TYR A 639 -9.09 14.89 46.10
CA TYR A 639 -8.00 15.13 47.03
C TYR A 639 -7.08 13.90 47.20
N GLY A 640 -6.42 13.50 46.13
CA GLY A 640 -5.79 12.19 46.11
C GLY A 640 -4.65 11.98 47.11
N SER A 641 -3.95 13.04 47.53
CA SER A 641 -2.86 12.95 48.48
C SER A 641 -3.28 12.83 49.95
N GLN A 642 -4.59 12.92 50.26
CA GLN A 642 -5.14 12.99 51.63
C GLN A 642 -4.69 11.83 52.55
N TRP A 643 -4.30 10.69 51.98
CA TRP A 643 -3.84 9.51 52.75
C TRP A 643 -2.51 8.92 52.26
N GLY A 644 -1.76 9.64 51.42
CA GLY A 644 -0.55 9.12 50.77
C GLY A 644 -0.81 7.95 49.82
N SER A 645 -2.07 7.79 49.41
CA SER A 645 -2.57 6.77 48.48
C SER A 645 -2.39 7.19 47.02
N CYS A 646 -2.35 8.50 46.73
CA CYS A 646 -1.98 9.08 45.45
C CYS A 646 -0.89 10.14 45.61
N SER A 647 -0.10 10.36 44.56
CA SER A 647 0.96 11.37 44.53
C SER A 647 0.51 12.73 43.98
N VAL A 648 -0.73 12.84 43.50
CA VAL A 648 -1.31 14.05 42.91
C VAL A 648 -2.70 14.32 43.49
N ASP A 649 -3.09 15.58 43.48
CA ASP A 649 -4.46 16.03 43.69
C ASP A 649 -4.99 16.51 42.33
N GLY A 650 -6.29 16.38 42.09
CA GLY A 650 -6.93 16.84 40.85
C GLY A 650 -7.31 18.32 40.87
N ASP A 651 -7.77 18.82 39.74
CA ASP A 651 -8.37 20.15 39.56
C ASP A 651 -9.25 20.21 38.31
N TYR A 652 -9.98 21.31 38.11
CA TYR A 652 -10.66 21.59 36.86
C TYR A 652 -10.66 23.08 36.54
N TYR A 653 -10.80 23.39 35.25
CA TYR A 653 -10.96 24.72 34.68
C TYR A 653 -12.06 24.71 33.61
N ILE A 654 -12.91 25.72 33.63
CA ILE A 654 -13.83 26.07 32.54
C ILE A 654 -13.29 27.34 31.91
N ILE A 655 -12.92 27.28 30.65
CA ILE A 655 -12.16 28.34 29.98
C ILE A 655 -12.96 28.83 28.76
N ASP A 656 -13.15 30.14 28.64
CA ASP A 656 -13.64 30.74 27.40
C ASP A 656 -12.55 30.62 26.33
N VAL A 657 -12.83 29.86 25.26
CA VAL A 657 -11.84 29.59 24.19
C VAL A 657 -11.43 30.87 23.48
N ALA A 658 -12.35 31.83 23.32
CA ALA A 658 -12.08 33.05 22.56
C ALA A 658 -11.18 34.03 23.32
N SER A 659 -11.31 34.11 24.65
CA SER A 659 -10.55 35.07 25.47
C SER A 659 -9.44 34.43 26.31
N GLY A 660 -9.44 33.11 26.47
CA GLY A 660 -8.57 32.38 27.40
C GLY A 660 -8.90 32.64 28.87
N VAL A 661 -10.02 33.30 29.17
CA VAL A 661 -10.44 33.60 30.55
C VAL A 661 -10.97 32.34 31.20
N VAL A 662 -10.44 32.02 32.39
CA VAL A 662 -11.01 30.99 33.27
C VAL A 662 -12.33 31.52 33.84
N LEU A 663 -13.44 30.91 33.41
CA LEU A 663 -14.81 31.22 33.80
C LEU A 663 -15.19 30.56 35.14
N ALA A 664 -14.68 29.36 35.39
CA ALA A 664 -14.81 28.62 36.64
C ALA A 664 -13.59 27.71 36.84
N SER A 665 -13.29 27.37 38.09
CA SER A 665 -12.23 26.42 38.46
C SER A 665 -12.50 25.88 39.85
N THR A 666 -11.83 24.80 40.25
CA THR A 666 -12.03 24.15 41.55
C THR A 666 -12.06 25.12 42.73
N ILE A 667 -13.12 25.07 43.53
CA ILE A 667 -13.33 25.98 44.68
C ILE A 667 -12.71 25.37 45.94
N ALA A 668 -12.86 24.06 46.12
CA ALA A 668 -12.39 23.34 47.28
C ALA A 668 -10.87 23.39 47.42
N VAL A 669 -10.41 23.61 48.65
CA VAL A 669 -8.98 23.59 48.97
C VAL A 669 -8.47 22.16 48.82
N ASN A 670 -7.39 21.99 48.05
CA ASN A 670 -6.83 20.68 47.67
C ASN A 670 -7.83 19.79 46.90
N ALA A 671 -8.83 20.39 46.26
CA ALA A 671 -9.92 19.67 45.58
C ALA A 671 -10.76 18.73 46.48
N ASP A 672 -10.75 18.93 47.80
CA ASP A 672 -11.58 18.17 48.76
C ASP A 672 -12.99 18.76 48.85
N PHE A 673 -13.82 18.48 47.85
CA PHE A 673 -15.22 18.92 47.81
C PHE A 673 -16.21 17.90 48.40
N GLY A 674 -15.70 16.83 49.02
CA GLY A 674 -16.54 15.71 49.42
C GLY A 674 -17.28 15.12 48.21
N ASN A 675 -18.57 14.82 48.34
CA ASN A 675 -19.30 14.15 47.26
C ASN A 675 -19.64 15.03 46.05
N GLN A 676 -19.61 16.37 46.18
CA GLN A 676 -20.07 17.27 45.12
C GLN A 676 -19.55 18.71 45.29
N GLU A 677 -19.13 19.31 44.18
CA GLU A 677 -18.94 20.75 44.03
C GLU A 677 -19.87 21.29 42.92
N ILE A 678 -20.50 22.44 43.17
CA ILE A 678 -21.25 23.19 42.16
C ILE A 678 -20.57 24.54 42.00
N ASN A 679 -20.16 24.86 40.78
CA ASN A 679 -19.57 26.13 40.42
C ASN A 679 -20.37 26.81 39.32
N ASN A 680 -20.81 28.03 39.60
CA ASN A 680 -21.58 28.83 38.66
C ASN A 680 -20.64 29.65 37.79
N PHE A 681 -20.84 29.60 36.47
CA PHE A 681 -20.14 30.46 35.52
C PHE A 681 -21.13 31.08 34.54
N CYS A 682 -20.78 32.23 33.98
CA CYS A 682 -21.62 32.92 33.01
C CYS A 682 -20.83 33.24 31.75
N LEU A 683 -21.45 32.96 30.62
CA LEU A 683 -20.98 33.42 29.33
C LEU A 683 -21.47 34.85 29.13
N SER A 684 -20.56 35.69 28.69
CA SER A 684 -20.84 37.09 28.38
C SER A 684 -20.58 37.29 26.90
N PRO A 685 -21.32 38.19 26.22
CA PRO A 685 -21.00 38.54 24.85
C PRO A 685 -19.51 38.92 24.77
N PRO A 686 -18.73 38.36 23.84
CA PRO A 686 -17.31 38.68 23.75
C PRO A 686 -17.12 40.19 23.64
N VAL A 687 -16.14 40.73 24.37
CA VAL A 687 -15.71 42.12 24.18
C VAL A 687 -15.21 42.22 22.74
N LEU A 688 -15.97 42.89 21.87
CA LEU A 688 -15.64 43.09 20.46
C LEU A 688 -14.35 43.91 20.32
N CYS A 689 -13.20 43.25 20.36
CA CYS A 689 -11.93 43.77 19.82
C CYS A 689 -11.91 43.70 18.27
N GLY A 690 -13.08 43.66 17.62
CA GLY A 690 -13.21 43.47 16.17
C GLY A 690 -12.78 44.70 15.38
N MET A 691 -11.48 44.85 15.16
CA MET A 691 -10.95 45.71 14.09
C MET A 691 -11.12 44.98 12.76
N ASN A 692 -11.96 45.52 11.89
CA ASN A 692 -12.02 45.14 10.48
C ASN A 692 -10.91 45.88 9.73
N VAL A 693 -10.00 45.12 9.12
CA VAL A 693 -8.85 45.66 8.39
C VAL A 693 -8.99 45.33 6.91
N VAL A 694 -9.07 46.36 6.08
CA VAL A 694 -9.05 46.24 4.63
C VAL A 694 -7.68 46.64 4.12
N SER A 695 -6.98 45.70 3.51
CA SER A 695 -5.65 45.92 2.90
C SER A 695 -5.73 46.14 1.39
N SER A 696 -4.79 46.91 0.86
CA SER A 696 -4.47 46.99 -0.56
C SER A 696 -2.99 46.62 -0.73
N ILE A 697 -2.76 45.57 -1.52
CA ILE A 697 -1.44 44.99 -1.78
C ILE A 697 -1.07 45.25 -3.23
N VAL A 698 0.18 45.64 -3.46
CA VAL A 698 0.83 45.67 -4.76
C VAL A 698 1.95 44.66 -4.71
N GLU A 699 1.83 43.60 -5.50
CA GLU A 699 2.83 42.54 -5.56
C GLU A 699 4.09 43.00 -6.32
N PRO A 700 5.30 42.59 -5.87
CA PRO A 700 6.51 42.68 -6.68
C PRO A 700 6.35 42.05 -8.07
N GLN A 701 7.02 42.59 -9.10
CA GLN A 701 6.87 42.08 -10.46
C GLN A 701 7.62 40.75 -10.69
N CYS A 702 8.83 40.65 -10.15
CA CYS A 702 9.74 39.52 -10.36
C CYS A 702 10.40 39.12 -9.04
N GLN A 703 10.83 37.86 -8.95
CA GLN A 703 11.69 37.40 -7.87
C GLN A 703 12.98 38.24 -7.80
N GLY A 704 13.24 38.87 -6.66
CA GLY A 704 14.44 39.71 -6.43
C GLY A 704 14.31 41.17 -6.83
N ILE A 705 13.12 41.65 -7.24
CA ILE A 705 12.83 43.07 -7.46
C ILE A 705 12.01 43.62 -6.28
N GLU A 706 12.43 44.76 -5.74
CA GLU A 706 11.83 45.41 -4.56
C GLU A 706 10.81 46.49 -4.95
N ASN A 707 9.72 46.12 -5.62
CA ASN A 707 8.68 47.08 -6.05
C ASN A 707 7.28 46.78 -5.55
N GLY A 708 7.13 45.90 -4.55
CA GLY A 708 5.87 45.66 -3.86
C GLY A 708 5.53 46.73 -2.81
N SER A 709 4.27 46.77 -2.38
CA SER A 709 3.81 47.60 -1.26
C SER A 709 2.55 47.05 -0.61
N ILE A 710 2.38 47.30 0.70
CA ILE A 710 1.16 46.99 1.45
C ILE A 710 0.62 48.29 2.06
N SER A 711 -0.69 48.50 1.98
CA SER A 711 -1.39 49.56 2.69
C SER A 711 -2.65 49.01 3.36
N VAL A 712 -3.02 49.57 4.51
CA VAL A 712 -4.15 49.10 5.32
C VAL A 712 -5.07 50.25 5.74
N SER A 713 -6.36 49.93 5.85
CA SER A 713 -7.40 50.79 6.40
C SER A 713 -8.17 50.00 7.46
N VAL A 714 -8.46 50.65 8.60
CA VAL A 714 -9.03 49.98 9.78
C VAL A 714 -10.38 50.59 10.12
N SER A 715 -11.37 49.75 10.40
CA SER A 715 -12.71 50.09 10.91
C SER A 715 -13.08 49.14 12.05
N GLY A 716 -14.11 49.43 12.85
CA GLY A 716 -14.38 48.66 14.09
C GLY A 716 -13.40 48.98 15.22
N GLY A 717 -13.44 48.25 16.34
CA GLY A 717 -12.61 48.53 17.53
C GLY A 717 -12.82 49.93 18.16
N THR A 718 -11.95 50.32 19.10
CA THR A 718 -11.99 51.65 19.75
C THR A 718 -11.03 52.62 19.04
N PRO A 719 -11.51 53.76 18.50
CA PRO A 719 -10.68 54.68 17.72
C PRO A 719 -9.39 55.11 18.45
N GLY A 720 -8.26 55.10 17.73
CA GLY A 720 -6.94 55.46 18.25
C GLY A 720 -5.85 54.46 17.87
N TYR A 721 -5.85 53.97 16.63
CA TYR A 721 -5.01 52.86 16.20
C TYR A 721 -3.53 53.20 16.14
N THR A 722 -2.69 52.25 16.54
CA THR A 722 -1.24 52.27 16.33
C THR A 722 -0.83 51.09 15.45
N TYR A 723 0.24 51.24 14.68
CA TYR A 723 0.72 50.25 13.70
C TYR A 723 2.17 49.88 14.01
N SER A 724 2.51 48.60 13.93
CA SER A 724 3.87 48.11 14.10
C SER A 724 4.16 46.99 13.11
N TRP A 725 5.02 47.26 12.13
CA TRP A 725 5.51 46.24 11.21
C TRP A 725 6.72 45.51 11.82
N ALA A 726 6.66 44.18 11.82
CA ALA A 726 7.75 43.33 12.29
C ALA A 726 9.07 43.63 11.55
N GLY A 727 10.20 43.34 12.20
CA GLY A 727 11.52 43.58 11.59
C GLY A 727 11.95 45.05 11.52
N ASN A 728 11.30 45.94 12.28
CA ASN A 728 11.53 47.39 12.26
C ASN A 728 11.24 48.04 10.90
N LEU A 729 10.29 47.49 10.14
CA LEU A 729 9.95 47.98 8.79
C LEU A 729 9.14 49.29 8.82
N GLY A 730 8.53 49.64 9.95
CA GLY A 730 7.86 50.92 10.16
C GLY A 730 6.68 50.88 11.12
N ASN A 731 6.05 52.03 11.33
CA ASN A 731 4.89 52.23 12.21
C ASN A 731 3.74 53.01 11.53
N SER A 732 3.68 52.90 10.20
CA SER A 732 2.65 53.52 9.37
C SER A 732 1.60 52.49 8.95
N ASN A 733 0.44 52.96 8.51
CA ASN A 733 -0.57 52.12 7.86
C ASN A 733 -0.19 51.70 6.41
N SER A 734 1.04 51.95 5.97
CA SER A 734 1.57 51.47 4.69
C SER A 734 3.08 51.28 4.71
N ILE A 735 3.59 50.33 3.91
CA ILE A 735 5.00 50.04 3.65
C ILE A 735 5.22 49.73 2.15
N SER A 736 6.39 50.12 1.59
CA SER A 736 6.70 49.99 0.16
C SER A 736 8.16 49.61 -0.10
N ASN A 737 8.50 49.32 -1.36
CA ASN A 737 9.79 48.75 -1.80
C ASN A 737 10.04 47.37 -1.20
N LEU A 738 9.02 46.53 -1.23
CA LEU A 738 9.05 45.20 -0.63
C LEU A 738 9.50 44.17 -1.67
N SER A 739 10.34 43.22 -1.23
CA SER A 739 10.60 41.96 -1.94
C SER A 739 9.48 40.95 -1.66
N PRO A 740 9.36 39.86 -2.45
CA PRO A 740 8.50 38.73 -2.08
C PRO A 740 8.87 38.17 -0.70
N GLY A 741 7.86 37.84 0.11
CA GLY A 741 8.04 37.32 1.47
C GLY A 741 6.93 37.74 2.44
N ASN A 742 7.06 37.29 3.69
CA ASN A 742 6.08 37.50 4.74
C ASN A 742 6.30 38.81 5.51
N TYR A 743 5.24 39.60 5.64
CA TYR A 743 5.22 40.87 6.35
C TYR A 743 4.13 40.85 7.42
N THR A 744 4.54 40.90 8.69
CA THR A 744 3.60 40.92 9.82
C THR A 744 3.38 42.33 10.31
N LEU A 745 2.11 42.72 10.43
CA LEU A 745 1.63 43.98 11.00
C LEU A 745 0.85 43.70 12.29
N THR A 746 1.23 44.37 13.37
CA THR A 746 0.41 44.48 14.59
C THR A 746 -0.30 45.83 14.59
N ILE A 747 -1.62 45.81 14.79
CA ILE A 747 -2.47 46.99 14.94
C ILE A 747 -3.05 46.98 16.35
N SER A 748 -2.85 48.04 17.13
CA SER A 748 -3.44 48.16 18.49
C SER A 748 -4.46 49.28 18.53
N ASP A 749 -5.64 49.04 19.11
CA ASP A 749 -6.65 50.07 19.34
C ASP A 749 -6.40 50.86 20.64
N SER A 750 -7.26 51.84 21.00
CA SER A 750 -7.06 52.66 22.20
C SER A 750 -7.39 51.96 23.53
N LEU A 751 -7.95 50.75 23.49
CA LEU A 751 -8.12 49.87 24.64
C LEU A 751 -7.02 48.79 24.72
N LEU A 752 -5.98 48.91 23.89
CA LEU A 752 -4.87 47.96 23.78
C LEU A 752 -5.30 46.56 23.28
N CYS A 753 -6.39 46.48 22.53
CA CYS A 753 -6.70 45.28 21.75
C CYS A 753 -5.74 45.21 20.54
N ASP A 754 -5.01 44.11 20.40
CA ASP A 754 -4.12 43.88 19.27
C ASP A 754 -4.79 43.02 18.19
N THR A 755 -4.60 43.40 16.92
CA THR A 755 -4.88 42.58 15.74
C THR A 755 -3.57 42.38 14.99
N VAL A 756 -3.15 41.12 14.83
CA VAL A 756 -1.94 40.77 14.10
C VAL A 756 -2.33 40.20 12.74
N ILE A 757 -1.81 40.79 11.67
CA ILE A 757 -2.08 40.39 10.29
C ILE A 757 -0.75 40.06 9.63
N THR A 758 -0.70 38.94 8.93
CA THR A 758 0.45 38.58 8.10
C THR A 758 0.05 38.69 6.63
N TYR A 759 0.87 39.39 5.86
CA TYR A 759 0.74 39.52 4.41
C TYR A 759 1.87 38.74 3.75
N ASP A 760 1.53 37.82 2.85
CA ASP A 760 2.51 37.17 1.98
C ASP A 760 2.55 37.91 0.63
N LEU A 761 3.67 38.54 0.34
CA LEU A 761 3.90 39.13 -0.98
C LEU A 761 4.51 38.09 -1.90
N ASN A 762 3.81 37.81 -2.98
CA ASN A 762 4.28 36.97 -4.06
C ASN A 762 4.82 37.84 -5.20
N TYR A 763 5.45 37.24 -6.20
CA TYR A 763 5.84 37.97 -7.41
C TYR A 763 4.89 37.61 -8.56
N LEU A 764 4.49 38.60 -9.35
CA LEU A 764 3.47 38.43 -10.38
C LEU A 764 3.92 37.54 -11.55
N THR A 765 5.22 37.51 -11.85
CA THR A 765 5.72 36.80 -13.02
C THR A 765 6.96 35.96 -12.73
N ASN A 766 6.85 34.66 -13.01
CA ASN A 766 7.94 33.70 -12.89
C ASN A 766 8.57 33.46 -14.28
N LEU A 767 9.73 34.07 -14.52
CA LEU A 767 10.54 33.75 -15.71
C LEU A 767 11.18 32.37 -15.50
N SER A 768 10.69 31.38 -16.23
CA SER A 768 11.23 30.02 -16.21
C SER A 768 11.88 29.71 -17.56
N LEU A 769 13.00 28.98 -17.52
CA LEU A 769 13.74 28.55 -18.71
C LEU A 769 13.79 27.02 -18.70
N SER A 770 13.33 26.39 -19.77
CA SER A 770 13.65 24.99 -20.06
C SER A 770 14.65 24.95 -21.20
N ASN A 771 15.63 24.07 -21.10
CA ASN A 771 16.72 23.97 -22.05
C ASN A 771 16.68 22.62 -22.77
N ASN A 772 17.10 22.61 -24.03
CA ASN A 772 17.28 21.39 -24.81
C ASN A 772 18.54 21.53 -25.65
N SER A 773 19.33 20.46 -25.74
CA SER A 773 20.55 20.44 -26.54
C SER A 773 20.85 19.05 -27.04
N TYR A 774 21.52 18.96 -28.17
CA TYR A 774 22.17 17.75 -28.61
C TYR A 774 23.64 18.00 -28.92
N ASN A 775 24.42 17.00 -28.56
CA ASN A 775 25.86 16.93 -28.79
C ASN A 775 26.18 16.77 -30.29
N VAL A 776 27.44 16.98 -30.66
CA VAL A 776 27.87 16.77 -32.05
C VAL A 776 27.81 15.28 -32.40
N SER A 777 27.47 14.96 -33.65
CA SER A 777 27.15 13.58 -34.07
C SER A 777 28.37 12.66 -34.16
N CYS A 778 29.55 13.24 -34.46
CA CYS A 778 30.80 12.53 -34.63
C CYS A 778 31.95 13.34 -34.02
N ASN A 779 33.04 12.67 -33.67
CA ASN A 779 34.25 13.35 -33.21
C ASN A 779 34.74 14.34 -34.28
N GLY A 780 34.95 15.61 -33.89
CA GLY A 780 35.32 16.68 -34.82
C GLY A 780 34.18 17.27 -35.67
N ALA A 781 32.93 16.85 -35.48
CA ALA A 781 31.77 17.48 -36.15
C ALA A 781 31.39 18.80 -35.44
N ASN A 782 30.66 19.67 -36.16
CA ASN A 782 30.18 20.97 -35.65
C ASN A 782 28.67 21.11 -35.88
N ASP A 783 27.92 20.06 -35.58
CA ASP A 783 26.47 19.98 -35.79
C ASP A 783 25.67 19.99 -34.49
N GLY A 784 26.28 20.40 -33.36
CA GLY A 784 25.62 20.51 -32.07
C GLY A 784 24.57 21.62 -32.03
N TYR A 785 23.73 21.60 -31.00
CA TYR A 785 22.58 22.51 -30.89
C TYR A 785 22.22 22.81 -29.44
N ALA A 786 21.72 24.02 -29.22
CA ALA A 786 21.16 24.47 -27.95
C ALA A 786 19.90 25.31 -28.20
N SER A 787 18.89 25.13 -27.36
CA SER A 787 17.68 25.96 -27.36
C SER A 787 17.13 26.15 -25.96
N VAL A 788 16.53 27.31 -25.75
CA VAL A 788 15.81 27.66 -24.53
C VAL A 788 14.37 27.98 -24.89
N VAL A 789 13.43 27.39 -24.16
CA VAL A 789 12.05 27.84 -24.12
C VAL A 789 11.86 28.64 -22.84
N ALA A 790 11.47 29.91 -22.99
CA ALA A 790 11.16 30.78 -21.87
C ALA A 790 9.65 30.85 -21.66
N THR A 791 9.21 30.80 -20.39
CA THR A 791 7.84 31.10 -19.97
C THR A 791 7.87 32.29 -19.02
N GLY A 792 6.94 33.23 -19.14
CA GLY A 792 6.93 34.52 -18.43
C GLY A 792 6.18 35.57 -19.23
N SER A 793 6.44 36.85 -18.99
CA SER A 793 5.80 37.93 -19.76
C SER A 793 6.28 37.95 -21.21
N SER A 794 5.33 37.99 -22.15
CA SER A 794 5.65 37.85 -23.58
C SER A 794 6.55 39.00 -24.07
N GLY A 795 7.48 38.68 -24.98
CA GLY A 795 8.50 39.63 -25.49
C GLY A 795 9.92 39.37 -24.96
N PHE A 796 10.31 38.10 -24.90
CA PHE A 796 11.63 37.68 -24.42
C PHE A 796 12.79 38.18 -25.29
N MET A 797 13.86 38.59 -24.63
CA MET A 797 15.15 38.92 -25.23
C MET A 797 16.18 37.87 -24.81
N TYR A 798 16.78 37.19 -25.77
CA TYR A 798 17.80 36.15 -25.60
C TYR A 798 19.17 36.72 -25.96
N ASP A 799 20.09 36.73 -25.00
CA ASP A 799 21.47 37.15 -25.18
C ASP A 799 22.43 35.96 -24.96
N TRP A 800 22.95 35.44 -26.06
CA TRP A 800 23.95 34.37 -26.09
C TRP A 800 25.40 34.89 -26.07
N GLY A 801 25.60 36.20 -25.94
CA GLY A 801 26.89 36.88 -26.03
C GLY A 801 27.17 37.51 -27.40
N SER A 802 28.34 38.14 -27.54
CA SER A 802 28.69 38.94 -28.72
C SER A 802 28.77 38.10 -30.00
N GLY A 803 28.01 38.51 -31.03
CA GLY A 803 28.03 37.90 -32.37
C GLY A 803 26.84 36.99 -32.69
N PHE A 804 25.94 36.76 -31.74
CA PHE A 804 24.74 35.95 -31.91
C PHE A 804 23.48 36.81 -32.11
N THR A 805 22.48 36.24 -32.78
CA THR A 805 21.17 36.88 -32.96
C THR A 805 20.27 36.62 -31.75
N ASN A 806 19.37 37.57 -31.46
CA ASN A 806 18.34 37.40 -30.43
C ASN A 806 17.34 36.33 -30.87
N ASN A 807 17.62 35.07 -30.54
CA ASN A 807 16.82 33.91 -30.91
C ASN A 807 16.81 32.87 -29.79
N SER A 808 15.75 32.07 -29.71
CA SER A 808 15.57 31.04 -28.68
C SER A 808 16.41 29.78 -28.91
N SER A 809 17.09 29.67 -30.06
CA SER A 809 17.92 28.51 -30.40
C SER A 809 19.14 28.86 -31.25
N MET A 810 20.16 27.99 -31.18
CA MET A 810 21.38 28.03 -31.98
C MET A 810 21.75 26.61 -32.45
N SER A 811 22.20 26.50 -33.70
CA SER A 811 22.65 25.25 -34.32
C SER A 811 24.06 25.40 -34.91
N GLY A 812 24.70 24.28 -35.24
CA GLY A 812 26.04 24.28 -35.80
C GLY A 812 27.14 24.50 -34.76
N LEU A 813 26.89 24.08 -33.51
CA LEU A 813 27.79 24.30 -32.39
C LEU A 813 28.91 23.26 -32.38
N SER A 814 30.14 23.73 -32.13
CA SER A 814 31.28 22.89 -31.78
C SER A 814 31.20 22.46 -30.31
N PRO A 815 31.98 21.45 -29.88
CA PRO A 815 32.06 21.10 -28.47
C PRO A 815 32.54 22.30 -27.62
N GLY A 816 31.82 22.60 -26.54
CA GLY A 816 32.07 23.77 -25.70
C GLY A 816 30.90 24.12 -24.78
N ILE A 817 31.13 25.11 -23.91
CA ILE A 817 30.11 25.64 -22.99
C ILE A 817 29.51 26.93 -23.57
N TYR A 818 28.19 26.98 -23.67
CA TYR A 818 27.42 28.12 -24.16
C TYR A 818 26.44 28.59 -23.09
N SER A 819 26.30 29.90 -22.88
CA SER A 819 25.34 30.47 -21.91
C SER A 819 24.40 31.45 -22.58
N VAL A 820 23.16 31.53 -22.08
CA VAL A 820 22.17 32.53 -22.49
C VAL A 820 21.55 33.22 -21.31
N ASN A 821 21.45 34.54 -21.40
CA ASN A 821 20.65 35.37 -20.51
C ASN A 821 19.33 35.70 -21.20
N VAL A 822 18.22 35.46 -20.51
CA VAL A 822 16.88 35.75 -21.01
C VAL A 822 16.24 36.80 -20.12
N ILE A 823 15.66 37.83 -20.74
CA ILE A 823 14.93 38.91 -20.08
C ILE A 823 13.53 38.99 -20.65
N ASP A 824 12.51 39.10 -19.81
CA ASP A 824 11.12 39.30 -20.25
C ASP A 824 10.71 40.79 -20.27
N THR A 825 9.48 41.11 -20.69
CA THR A 825 9.02 42.51 -20.79
C THR A 825 8.79 43.19 -19.45
N ASN A 826 8.65 42.44 -18.36
CA ASN A 826 8.57 42.98 -17.00
C ASN A 826 9.95 43.21 -16.37
N GLY A 827 11.02 42.87 -17.08
CA GLY A 827 12.40 43.02 -16.61
C GLY A 827 12.89 41.85 -15.76
N CYS A 828 12.16 40.73 -15.71
CA CYS A 828 12.64 39.54 -15.02
C CYS A 828 13.82 38.93 -15.79
N MET A 829 14.90 38.54 -15.10
CA MET A 829 16.12 38.02 -15.73
C MET A 829 16.44 36.60 -15.24
N LYS A 830 16.80 35.70 -16.17
CA LYS A 830 17.29 34.35 -15.83
C LYS A 830 18.36 33.89 -16.83
N SER A 831 19.31 33.08 -16.38
CA SER A 831 20.39 32.54 -17.22
C SER A 831 20.45 31.03 -17.19
N THR A 832 20.87 30.40 -18.29
CA THR A 832 21.16 28.96 -18.33
C THR A 832 22.38 28.69 -19.21
N SER A 833 22.99 27.51 -19.05
CA SER A 833 24.17 27.09 -19.80
C SER A 833 24.03 25.68 -20.39
N PHE A 834 24.70 25.45 -21.50
CA PHE A 834 24.73 24.21 -22.27
C PHE A 834 26.17 23.73 -22.40
N ASN A 835 26.39 22.43 -22.21
CA ASN A 835 27.68 21.80 -22.47
C ASN A 835 27.55 20.86 -23.66
N ILE A 836 28.02 21.30 -24.82
CA ILE A 836 28.05 20.49 -26.05
C ILE A 836 29.33 19.66 -26.01
N THR A 837 29.20 18.33 -26.03
CA THR A 837 30.34 17.39 -26.03
C THR A 837 30.45 16.64 -27.35
N GLU A 838 31.60 16.01 -27.60
CA GLU A 838 31.79 15.10 -28.73
C GLU A 838 32.01 13.65 -28.28
N PRO A 839 31.65 12.65 -29.11
CA PRO A 839 31.93 11.25 -28.81
C PRO A 839 33.44 10.94 -28.89
N PRO A 840 33.93 9.95 -28.12
CA PRO A 840 35.32 9.50 -28.17
C PRO A 840 35.66 8.82 -29.51
N LEU A 841 36.96 8.79 -29.86
CA LEU A 841 37.46 8.17 -31.09
C LEU A 841 37.23 6.64 -31.12
N SER A 842 36.61 6.13 -32.18
CA SER A 842 36.42 4.68 -32.42
C SER A 842 37.74 3.98 -32.75
N GLN A 843 37.98 2.82 -32.16
CA GLN A 843 39.18 1.99 -32.35
C GLN A 843 38.82 0.66 -33.02
N VAL A 844 39.68 0.17 -33.93
CA VAL A 844 39.50 -1.13 -34.62
C VAL A 844 40.71 -2.02 -34.39
N GLY A 845 40.49 -3.29 -34.05
CA GLY A 845 41.55 -4.23 -33.69
C GLY A 845 41.07 -5.67 -33.53
N PHE A 846 41.99 -6.61 -33.67
CA PHE A 846 41.73 -8.02 -33.34
C PHE A 846 43.00 -8.78 -32.94
N THR A 847 42.79 -9.93 -32.29
CA THR A 847 43.81 -10.94 -31.97
C THR A 847 43.41 -12.31 -32.52
N TYR A 848 44.35 -13.27 -32.60
CA TYR A 848 44.06 -14.61 -33.11
C TYR A 848 44.92 -15.72 -32.48
N THR A 849 44.45 -16.96 -32.56
CA THR A 849 45.19 -18.19 -32.26
C THR A 849 44.98 -19.22 -33.37
N THR A 850 45.93 -20.14 -33.58
CA THR A 850 45.83 -21.18 -34.61
C THR A 850 46.01 -22.58 -34.04
N SER A 851 45.28 -23.54 -34.61
CA SER A 851 45.41 -24.98 -34.39
C SER A 851 45.30 -25.67 -35.74
N ASP A 852 46.37 -26.31 -36.18
CA ASP A 852 46.52 -26.83 -37.53
C ASP A 852 46.19 -25.76 -38.61
N LEU A 853 45.21 -26.06 -39.46
CA LEU A 853 44.72 -25.16 -40.52
C LEU A 853 43.60 -24.23 -40.06
N THR A 854 43.19 -24.25 -38.79
CA THR A 854 42.10 -23.40 -38.27
C THR A 854 42.63 -22.23 -37.46
N ALA A 855 42.13 -21.03 -37.76
CA ALA A 855 42.37 -19.80 -37.00
C ALA A 855 41.10 -19.37 -36.25
N TYR A 856 41.27 -18.93 -35.01
CA TYR A 856 40.21 -18.39 -34.15
C TYR A 856 40.53 -16.91 -33.88
N PHE A 857 39.61 -16.02 -34.23
CA PHE A 857 39.79 -14.57 -34.12
C PHE A 857 38.97 -14.00 -32.96
N THR A 858 39.55 -13.05 -32.24
CA THR A 858 38.88 -12.28 -31.19
C THR A 858 38.91 -10.81 -31.54
N ASN A 859 37.73 -10.22 -31.71
CA ASN A 859 37.57 -8.79 -32.00
C ASN A 859 37.81 -7.95 -30.75
N THR A 860 38.64 -6.92 -30.88
CA THR A 860 38.96 -5.96 -29.81
C THR A 860 38.57 -4.53 -30.19
N SER A 861 37.73 -4.37 -31.22
CA SER A 861 37.26 -3.07 -31.72
C SER A 861 36.20 -2.45 -30.80
N SER A 862 36.01 -1.13 -30.91
CA SER A 862 34.85 -0.44 -30.36
C SER A 862 33.55 -1.01 -30.93
N VAL A 863 32.44 -0.86 -30.18
CA VAL A 863 31.14 -1.43 -30.55
C VAL A 863 30.66 -0.90 -31.91
N GLY A 864 30.31 -1.80 -32.82
CA GLY A 864 29.72 -1.45 -34.11
C GLY A 864 29.35 -2.68 -34.94
N ALA A 865 29.13 -2.49 -36.24
CA ALA A 865 28.99 -3.60 -37.18
C ALA A 865 30.37 -4.01 -37.71
N TYR A 866 30.60 -5.31 -37.87
CA TYR A 866 31.91 -5.85 -38.22
C TYR A 866 31.87 -6.58 -39.55
N SER A 867 32.95 -6.46 -40.32
CA SER A 867 33.17 -7.24 -41.54
C SER A 867 34.60 -7.75 -41.58
N TRP A 868 34.75 -9.07 -41.67
CA TRP A 868 36.02 -9.78 -41.75
C TRP A 868 36.28 -10.24 -43.18
N ASP A 869 37.52 -10.11 -43.64
CA ASP A 869 38.06 -10.78 -44.82
C ASP A 869 39.23 -11.66 -44.38
N PHE A 870 39.14 -12.98 -44.58
CA PHE A 870 40.14 -13.94 -44.13
C PHE A 870 41.35 -14.07 -45.06
N GLY A 871 41.43 -13.26 -46.12
CA GLY A 871 42.59 -13.20 -47.03
C GLY A 871 42.63 -14.30 -48.08
N ASN A 872 41.66 -15.22 -48.07
CA ASN A 872 41.47 -16.26 -49.08
C ASN A 872 40.15 -16.10 -49.85
N GLY A 873 39.51 -14.93 -49.74
CA GLY A 873 38.23 -14.60 -50.35
C GLY A 873 36.99 -15.00 -49.54
N ALA A 874 37.17 -15.64 -48.38
CA ALA A 874 36.07 -15.88 -47.44
C ALA A 874 35.90 -14.70 -46.47
N THR A 875 34.65 -14.41 -46.09
CA THR A 875 34.31 -13.28 -45.21
C THR A 875 33.38 -13.69 -44.07
N SER A 876 33.26 -12.84 -43.05
CA SER A 876 32.31 -13.03 -41.95
C SER A 876 31.86 -11.69 -41.35
N SER A 877 30.62 -11.61 -40.88
CA SER A 877 30.12 -10.46 -40.08
C SER A 877 29.97 -10.77 -38.60
N SER A 878 30.39 -11.97 -38.17
CA SER A 878 30.33 -12.35 -36.76
C SER A 878 31.32 -11.54 -35.94
N ASN A 879 30.95 -11.24 -34.68
CA ASN A 879 31.81 -10.43 -33.81
C ASN A 879 33.20 -11.07 -33.64
N SER A 880 33.31 -12.37 -33.34
CA SER A 880 34.60 -13.07 -33.20
C SER A 880 34.53 -14.42 -33.91
N PRO A 881 34.89 -14.48 -35.21
CA PRO A 881 34.74 -15.68 -36.02
C PRO A 881 35.93 -16.63 -35.89
N TRP A 882 35.78 -17.82 -36.46
CA TRP A 882 36.87 -18.75 -36.75
C TRP A 882 36.82 -19.15 -38.22
N HIS A 883 37.95 -19.57 -38.78
CA HIS A 883 38.05 -19.97 -40.18
C HIS A 883 39.10 -21.06 -40.38
N THR A 884 38.81 -22.02 -41.26
CA THR A 884 39.73 -23.12 -41.59
C THR A 884 40.23 -22.97 -43.03
N TYR A 885 41.56 -22.97 -43.18
CA TYR A 885 42.24 -22.86 -44.47
C TYR A 885 42.47 -24.24 -45.09
N SER A 886 42.63 -24.29 -46.42
CA SER A 886 42.79 -25.54 -47.16
C SER A 886 44.25 -25.96 -47.36
N THR A 887 45.20 -25.05 -47.12
CA THR A 887 46.64 -25.25 -47.34
C THR A 887 47.44 -24.48 -46.30
N ASN A 888 48.64 -24.97 -45.99
CA ASN A 888 49.61 -24.25 -45.16
C ASN A 888 49.96 -22.91 -45.82
N GLY A 889 49.99 -21.82 -45.06
CA GLY A 889 50.26 -20.50 -45.64
C GLY A 889 50.16 -19.33 -44.68
N ILE A 890 50.53 -18.16 -45.19
CA ILE A 890 50.34 -16.85 -44.54
C ILE A 890 49.17 -16.15 -45.24
N TYR A 891 48.21 -15.64 -44.48
CA TYR A 891 47.00 -14.97 -44.99
C TYR A 891 46.84 -13.60 -44.34
N THR A 892 46.63 -12.55 -45.14
CA THR A 892 46.32 -11.21 -44.65
C THR A 892 44.84 -11.12 -44.29
N VAL A 893 44.53 -11.03 -43.00
CA VAL A 893 43.16 -10.96 -42.50
C VAL A 893 42.82 -9.52 -42.16
N CYS A 894 41.71 -9.01 -42.67
CA CYS A 894 41.22 -7.66 -42.43
C CYS A 894 39.92 -7.67 -41.61
N LEU A 895 39.77 -6.65 -40.76
CA LEU A 895 38.56 -6.36 -40.00
C LEU A 895 38.16 -4.89 -40.22
N ASP A 896 36.95 -4.69 -40.71
CA ASP A 896 36.27 -3.40 -40.81
C ASP A 896 35.32 -3.21 -39.62
N LEU A 897 35.45 -2.07 -38.93
CA LEU A 897 34.46 -1.52 -38.01
C LEU A 897 33.62 -0.47 -38.74
N ILE A 898 32.33 -0.77 -38.93
CA ILE A 898 31.37 0.11 -39.60
C ILE A 898 30.57 0.85 -38.53
N THR A 899 30.67 2.18 -38.53
CA THR A 899 29.93 3.09 -37.64
C THR A 899 29.08 4.07 -38.45
N THR A 900 28.19 4.79 -37.79
CA THR A 900 27.42 5.89 -38.40
C THR A 900 28.32 7.02 -38.92
N CYS A 901 29.52 7.17 -38.36
CA CYS A 901 30.52 8.17 -38.75
C CYS A 901 31.45 7.70 -39.89
N GLY A 902 31.32 6.45 -40.37
CA GLY A 902 32.16 5.87 -41.40
C GLY A 902 32.74 4.50 -41.02
N THR A 903 33.56 3.94 -41.91
CA THR A 903 34.19 2.62 -41.75
C THR A 903 35.68 2.77 -41.46
N ILE A 904 36.19 2.02 -40.48
CA ILE A 904 37.61 1.99 -40.10
C ILE A 904 38.12 0.55 -40.26
N THR A 905 39.23 0.35 -40.97
CA THR A 905 39.78 -0.97 -41.31
C THR A 905 41.13 -1.22 -40.64
N THR A 906 41.37 -2.45 -40.18
CA THR A 906 42.69 -2.94 -39.77
C THR A 906 42.98 -4.31 -40.38
N CYS A 907 44.24 -4.59 -40.73
CA CYS A 907 44.64 -5.87 -41.32
C CYS A 907 45.92 -6.41 -40.68
N ASN A 908 45.96 -7.71 -40.39
CA ASN A 908 47.13 -8.42 -39.88
C ASN A 908 47.37 -9.72 -40.66
N ASP A 909 48.64 -10.04 -40.92
CA ASP A 909 49.04 -11.34 -41.48
C ASP A 909 49.01 -12.43 -40.41
N ILE A 910 48.37 -13.56 -40.72
CA ILE A 910 48.31 -14.74 -39.84
C ILE A 910 48.92 -15.97 -40.53
N THR A 911 49.37 -16.96 -39.77
CA THR A 911 49.99 -18.19 -40.31
C THR A 911 49.30 -19.44 -39.79
N VAL A 912 48.97 -20.37 -40.69
CA VAL A 912 48.31 -21.67 -40.39
C VAL A 912 49.06 -22.83 -41.05
N PHE A 913 49.09 -24.01 -40.41
CA PHE A 913 49.96 -25.14 -40.80
C PHE A 913 49.43 -26.50 -40.31
N ASP A 914 49.31 -27.50 -41.18
CA ASP A 914 48.90 -28.89 -40.88
C ASP A 914 50.03 -29.74 -40.29
N SER A 915 49.84 -30.27 -39.08
CA SER A 915 50.83 -31.00 -38.29
C SER A 915 50.89 -32.53 -38.51
N SER A 916 50.11 -33.09 -39.43
CA SER A 916 49.85 -34.55 -39.47
C SER A 916 50.80 -35.44 -40.29
N SER A 917 52.04 -35.04 -40.60
CA SER A 917 52.96 -35.93 -41.33
C SER A 917 54.46 -35.79 -40.96
N ILE A 918 54.98 -36.69 -40.11
CA ILE A 918 56.31 -37.37 -40.16
C ILE A 918 56.57 -38.14 -38.84
N ASP A 919 57.10 -39.37 -38.91
CA ASP A 919 57.51 -40.18 -37.75
C ASP A 919 58.95 -39.84 -37.32
N ILE A 920 59.09 -39.09 -36.21
CA ILE A 920 60.34 -38.38 -35.81
C ILE A 920 61.31 -39.24 -34.98
N ASN A 921 60.98 -40.47 -34.62
CA ASN A 921 61.82 -41.27 -33.72
C ASN A 921 63.14 -41.78 -34.35
N GLU A 922 63.29 -41.76 -35.69
CA GLU A 922 64.52 -42.19 -36.38
C GLU A 922 65.57 -41.06 -36.58
N ILE A 923 65.19 -39.78 -36.46
CA ILE A 923 66.05 -38.64 -36.89
C ILE A 923 66.92 -38.06 -35.75
N LEU A 924 66.51 -38.20 -34.49
CA LEU A 924 67.07 -37.41 -33.36
C LEU A 924 68.33 -38.00 -32.68
N ASN A 925 68.77 -39.21 -33.02
CA ASN A 925 69.95 -39.84 -32.40
C ASN A 925 71.12 -40.02 -33.39
N ASN A 926 71.85 -38.92 -33.66
CA ASN A 926 73.11 -38.82 -34.44
C ASN A 926 73.02 -38.63 -35.98
N GLN A 927 71.95 -38.05 -36.52
CA GLN A 927 71.85 -37.76 -37.96
C GLN A 927 71.88 -36.27 -38.35
N ILE A 928 71.90 -35.33 -37.39
CA ILE A 928 72.03 -33.89 -37.66
C ILE A 928 73.49 -33.45 -37.56
N ILE A 929 74.05 -33.04 -38.69
CA ILE A 929 75.44 -32.59 -38.81
C ILE A 929 75.46 -31.07 -38.97
N ILE A 930 76.23 -30.40 -38.11
CA ILE A 930 76.42 -28.96 -38.16
C ILE A 930 77.89 -28.65 -38.36
N TYR A 931 78.21 -27.91 -39.42
CA TYR A 931 79.60 -27.58 -39.76
C TYR A 931 79.75 -26.27 -40.56
N PRO A 932 80.89 -25.56 -40.41
CA PRO A 932 81.88 -25.73 -39.34
C PRO A 932 81.32 -25.24 -38.00
N ASN A 933 81.67 -25.92 -36.91
CA ASN A 933 81.36 -25.49 -35.53
C ASN A 933 82.57 -25.79 -34.63
N PRO A 934 83.40 -24.79 -34.27
CA PRO A 934 83.12 -23.35 -34.34
C PRO A 934 82.97 -22.78 -35.77
N SER A 935 82.03 -21.85 -35.94
CA SER A 935 81.71 -21.16 -37.20
C SER A 935 82.31 -19.76 -37.24
N LYS A 936 82.50 -19.19 -38.44
CA LYS A 936 82.86 -17.78 -38.66
C LYS A 936 81.67 -16.97 -39.16
N GLY A 937 80.60 -16.99 -38.37
CA GLY A 937 79.33 -16.36 -38.70
C GLY A 937 78.44 -17.13 -39.66
N VAL A 938 78.93 -18.20 -40.33
CA VAL A 938 78.09 -19.05 -41.19
C VAL A 938 78.32 -20.51 -40.88
N PHE A 939 77.24 -21.25 -40.75
CA PHE A 939 77.27 -22.70 -40.60
C PHE A 939 76.12 -23.36 -41.38
N HIS A 940 76.33 -24.61 -41.73
CA HIS A 940 75.35 -25.42 -42.43
C HIS A 940 74.75 -26.44 -41.47
N VAL A 941 73.45 -26.67 -41.61
CA VAL A 941 72.72 -27.73 -40.93
C VAL A 941 72.30 -28.74 -42.00
N ASN A 942 72.77 -29.97 -41.84
CA ASN A 942 72.44 -31.10 -42.69
C ASN A 942 71.74 -32.17 -41.84
N ILE A 943 70.54 -32.53 -42.27
CA ILE A 943 69.74 -33.59 -41.65
C ILE A 943 69.85 -34.81 -42.56
N ASN A 944 70.55 -35.84 -42.09
CA ASN A 944 70.80 -37.06 -42.88
C ASN A 944 69.57 -37.98 -42.90
N SER A 945 68.51 -37.54 -43.58
CA SER A 945 67.23 -38.26 -43.74
C SER A 945 66.86 -38.41 -45.22
N ASN A 946 66.18 -39.51 -45.54
CA ASN A 946 65.68 -39.81 -46.89
C ASN A 946 64.36 -39.10 -47.22
N LYS A 947 63.71 -38.46 -46.22
CA LYS A 947 62.50 -37.66 -46.39
C LYS A 947 62.81 -36.19 -46.12
N GLN A 948 62.28 -35.29 -46.95
CA GLN A 948 62.37 -33.85 -46.70
C GLN A 948 61.52 -33.50 -45.48
N VAL A 949 62.03 -32.59 -44.63
CA VAL A 949 61.41 -32.24 -43.36
C VAL A 949 61.04 -30.76 -43.34
N ASP A 950 59.86 -30.49 -42.79
CA ASP A 950 59.43 -29.14 -42.41
C ASP A 950 59.77 -28.92 -40.93
N LEU A 951 60.50 -27.86 -40.61
CA LEU A 951 60.92 -27.60 -39.23
C LEU A 951 61.03 -26.12 -38.92
N LYS A 952 60.90 -25.83 -37.63
CA LYS A 952 61.09 -24.51 -37.06
C LYS A 952 62.49 -24.40 -36.47
N LEU A 953 63.18 -23.32 -36.81
CA LEU A 953 64.54 -23.06 -36.36
C LEU A 953 64.58 -21.79 -35.51
N ASN A 954 65.09 -21.92 -34.30
CA ASN A 954 65.31 -20.82 -33.39
C ASN A 954 66.78 -20.85 -32.94
N LEU A 955 67.49 -19.74 -33.01
CA LEU A 955 68.82 -19.60 -32.44
C LEU A 955 68.74 -18.61 -31.27
N TYR A 956 69.20 -19.03 -30.10
CA TYR A 956 69.21 -18.20 -28.91
C TYR A 956 70.64 -17.86 -28.50
N ASP A 957 70.87 -16.66 -27.97
CA ASP A 957 72.09 -16.38 -27.21
C ASP A 957 72.01 -17.00 -25.80
N LEU A 958 73.11 -16.95 -25.04
CA LEU A 958 73.18 -17.55 -23.69
C LEU A 958 72.25 -16.88 -22.65
N THR A 959 71.66 -15.72 -22.96
CA THR A 959 70.67 -15.08 -22.09
C THR A 959 69.26 -15.62 -22.34
N GLY A 960 69.09 -16.48 -23.35
CA GLY A 960 67.79 -17.01 -23.77
C GLY A 960 67.07 -16.11 -24.78
N ARG A 961 67.71 -15.04 -25.27
CA ARG A 961 67.10 -14.15 -26.27
C ARG A 961 67.17 -14.79 -27.66
N LEU A 962 66.04 -14.83 -28.37
CA LEU A 962 65.98 -15.29 -29.76
C LEU A 962 66.72 -14.29 -30.66
N VAL A 963 67.75 -14.77 -31.36
CA VAL A 963 68.61 -13.93 -32.21
C VAL A 963 68.50 -14.25 -33.69
N TYR A 964 68.02 -15.45 -34.04
CA TYR A 964 67.73 -15.84 -35.42
C TYR A 964 66.55 -16.81 -35.44
N PHE A 965 65.72 -16.68 -36.45
CA PHE A 965 64.52 -17.49 -36.65
C PHE A 965 64.38 -17.85 -38.13
N ASP A 966 64.01 -19.10 -38.42
CA ASP A 966 63.65 -19.52 -39.77
C ASP A 966 62.64 -20.67 -39.76
N LEU A 967 61.84 -20.78 -40.82
CA LEU A 967 60.97 -21.92 -41.11
C LEU A 967 61.51 -22.61 -42.34
N ILE A 968 62.00 -23.83 -42.13
CA ILE A 968 62.60 -24.62 -43.18
C ILE A 968 61.52 -25.54 -43.70
N LEU A 969 61.14 -25.37 -44.97
CA LEU A 969 60.14 -26.19 -45.62
C LEU A 969 60.75 -27.06 -46.72
N ASN A 970 60.41 -28.35 -46.72
CA ASN A 970 60.72 -29.38 -47.69
C ASN A 970 62.20 -29.44 -48.08
N ARG A 971 63.10 -29.31 -47.10
CA ARG A 971 64.55 -29.43 -47.34
C ARG A 971 65.31 -29.92 -46.12
N ASN A 972 66.33 -30.75 -46.37
CA ASN A 972 67.17 -31.33 -45.32
C ASN A 972 68.51 -30.62 -45.13
N ASN A 973 68.85 -29.71 -46.06
CA ASN A 973 70.10 -28.99 -46.07
C ASN A 973 69.82 -27.50 -46.18
N PHE A 974 70.34 -26.72 -45.23
CA PHE A 974 70.16 -25.28 -45.22
C PHE A 974 71.33 -24.59 -44.52
N THR A 975 71.53 -23.32 -44.86
CA THR A 975 72.66 -22.50 -44.40
C THR A 975 72.14 -21.39 -43.51
N ILE A 976 72.84 -21.13 -42.41
CA ILE A 976 72.48 -20.09 -41.47
C ILE A 976 73.63 -19.09 -41.42
N ASP A 977 73.31 -17.82 -41.70
CA ASP A 977 74.23 -16.70 -41.63
C ASP A 977 73.86 -15.82 -40.43
N ILE A 978 74.79 -15.75 -39.48
CA ILE A 978 74.77 -14.95 -38.27
C ILE A 978 76.03 -14.08 -38.16
N LYS A 979 76.66 -13.70 -39.29
CA LYS A 979 77.84 -12.82 -39.30
C LYS A 979 77.58 -11.47 -38.64
N ASP A 980 76.34 -10.99 -38.68
CA ASP A 980 75.91 -9.76 -38.04
C ASP A 980 75.79 -9.89 -36.51
N LYS A 981 75.77 -11.12 -35.98
CA LYS A 981 75.69 -11.38 -34.53
C LYS A 981 77.07 -11.34 -33.88
N SER A 982 77.11 -11.13 -32.57
CA SER A 982 78.36 -11.04 -31.80
C SER A 982 79.14 -12.35 -31.80
N GLU A 983 80.45 -12.28 -31.50
CA GLU A 983 81.20 -13.49 -31.16
C GLU A 983 80.65 -14.09 -29.86
N GLY A 984 80.54 -15.41 -29.80
CA GLY A 984 80.00 -16.07 -28.61
C GLY A 984 79.36 -17.42 -28.87
N ILE A 985 78.74 -17.95 -27.82
CA ILE A 985 78.04 -19.22 -27.85
C ILE A 985 76.54 -18.98 -28.04
N TYR A 986 75.94 -19.75 -28.94
CA TYR A 986 74.52 -19.75 -29.22
C TYR A 986 73.95 -21.15 -29.03
N ILE A 987 72.67 -21.24 -28.68
CA ILE A 987 71.92 -22.48 -28.62
C ILE A 987 71.01 -22.53 -29.84
N LEU A 988 71.36 -23.39 -30.79
CA LEU A 988 70.48 -23.72 -31.90
C LEU A 988 69.43 -24.67 -31.39
N ASN A 989 68.19 -24.32 -31.67
CA ASN A 989 67.02 -25.10 -31.34
C ASN A 989 66.23 -25.40 -32.62
N LEU A 990 66.12 -26.69 -32.95
CA LEU A 990 65.32 -27.16 -34.07
C LEU A 990 64.09 -27.85 -33.48
N LEU A 991 62.90 -27.36 -33.86
CA LEU A 991 61.62 -27.97 -33.49
C LEU A 991 61.00 -28.62 -34.71
N ILE A 992 60.67 -29.90 -34.56
CA ILE A 992 59.89 -30.67 -35.51
C ILE A 992 58.73 -31.22 -34.67
N ASP A 993 57.51 -30.80 -34.97
CA ASP A 993 56.32 -30.97 -34.12
C ASP A 993 56.58 -30.44 -32.67
N GLU A 994 56.30 -31.25 -31.65
CA GLU A 994 56.58 -30.97 -30.23
C GLU A 994 57.98 -31.40 -29.78
N LYS A 995 58.78 -32.02 -30.66
CA LYS A 995 60.11 -32.53 -30.31
C LYS A 995 61.19 -31.53 -30.64
N GLN A 996 62.17 -31.48 -29.74
CA GLN A 996 63.18 -30.44 -29.71
C GLN A 996 64.58 -31.04 -29.81
N PHE A 997 65.38 -30.55 -30.75
CA PHE A 997 66.81 -30.80 -30.83
C PHE A 997 67.59 -29.53 -30.52
N GLN A 998 68.51 -29.63 -29.56
CA GLN A 998 69.39 -28.52 -29.21
C GLN A 998 70.86 -28.84 -29.51
N LYS A 999 71.54 -27.87 -30.11
CA LYS A 999 72.99 -27.93 -30.31
C LYS A 999 73.65 -26.60 -29.99
N ARG A 1000 74.77 -26.67 -29.31
CA ARG A 1000 75.63 -25.51 -29.05
C ARG A 1000 76.37 -25.12 -30.33
N ILE A 1001 76.25 -23.86 -30.75
CA ILE A 1001 76.97 -23.24 -31.86
C ILE A 1001 77.96 -22.24 -31.28
N ILE A 1002 79.23 -22.32 -31.70
CA ILE A 1002 80.26 -21.37 -31.29
C ILE A 1002 80.57 -20.49 -32.50
N ASN A 1003 80.30 -19.18 -32.39
CA ASN A 1003 80.61 -18.20 -33.43
C ASN A 1003 81.92 -17.47 -33.05
N LEU A 1004 82.98 -17.73 -33.80
CA LEU A 1004 84.29 -17.07 -33.70
C LEU A 1004 84.41 -16.16 -34.93
N LYS A 1005 84.33 -14.84 -34.80
CA LYS A 1005 84.52 -13.98 -35.98
C LYS A 1005 85.96 -14.05 -36.48
#